data_AF-V6ASX2-F1
#
_entry.id   AF-V6ASX2-F1
#
_cell.length_a   1.000
_cell.length_b   1.000
_cell.length_c   1.000
_cell.angle_alpha   90.00
_cell.angle_beta   90.00
_cell.angle_gamma   90.00
#
_symmetry.space_group_name_H-M   'P 1'
#
loop_
_entity.id
_entity.type
_entity.pdbx_description
1 polymer ?
#
loop_
_entity_poly.entity_id
_entity_poly.type
_entity_poly.pdbx_seq_one_letter_code
_entity_poly.pdbx_strand_id
1 'polypeptide(L)'
;MSSKRIRIGIDVGGTFTKAIALDLRTGSIVAKATVPTTHTAKRGVSEGIIDALAKITKSGIDISDIELISHSTTQAMNALLEADTAKVGIIAMGVMPEKNTIMKRTRLDEKNSNHNIAVEHAFLDTSHLITESEVQKTVSYLKSKGAQVIVATEAFGVDDPSNELFVMKNAANSNLPSTASHEISGIYGLEIRTLTAAINASVLPKTFEVANFVESAIHDAGIRAPLMIMKGDGGVTNMDAFRTKPILTILSGPAASVAGALLYLKITNGIFVEVGGTSTNICIIKNGKPEIKYVTINEHPTCVRSMDVRVLGVAGGSMIQVKDGHIHKVGPRSAYIAGMHYACFADPNSLSKGKIVLVRPRQSDREPYVAIECENETFAITNTCAANALGMISRDDYAFANQESAKIAMEMLGKMLHVSGTEAAMSVIQTASFEITKTISKIMKEFRLEKGRTQIVGGGGGATVLVPFVAKQMGMSYKLAEHAEVISSIGVASSMLQEEIEVTTVNPTPKQITDLHRKIHTVMIERGAVPESIIVNSEFVSEKSLLRVSAIGNVELDSADNARNVFTQEDAITRASEIFDADNERIKEAFKTDHYFVFVSEITEKKLFNKKNKTRVLVLDKYGRQRLFLKNGKVISGKMSIDELANILDAKKDIVSPQVYLINDLKLLDFSSLISASQIIDAVKQEVQDLQNIAILIDL
;
A
#
# COMPACT_ATOMS: atom_id res chain seq x y z
N MET A 1 -28.84 -14.00 8.03
CA MET A 1 -28.54 -13.06 9.14
C MET A 1 -27.46 -12.11 8.64
N SER A 2 -27.64 -10.82 8.89
CA SER A 2 -26.82 -9.74 8.35
C SER A 2 -25.55 -9.57 9.21
N SER A 3 -24.51 -10.36 8.98
CA SER A 3 -23.19 -10.07 9.58
C SER A 3 -22.68 -8.75 9.00
N LYS A 4 -22.10 -7.90 9.85
CA LYS A 4 -21.46 -6.66 9.40
C LYS A 4 -20.18 -7.03 8.66
N ARG A 5 -19.76 -6.20 7.71
CA ARG A 5 -18.53 -6.40 6.93
C ARG A 5 -17.52 -5.35 7.36
N ILE A 6 -16.71 -5.64 8.38
CA ILE A 6 -15.82 -4.66 9.00
C ILE A 6 -14.41 -4.76 8.45
N ARG A 7 -13.83 -3.65 7.97
CA ARG A 7 -12.38 -3.54 7.72
C ARG A 7 -11.73 -2.64 8.75
N ILE A 8 -10.60 -3.07 9.27
CA ILE A 8 -9.79 -2.28 10.20
C ILE A 8 -8.59 -1.71 9.44
N GLY A 9 -8.43 -0.39 9.49
CA GLY A 9 -7.26 0.29 8.94
C GLY A 9 -6.46 0.94 10.05
N ILE A 10 -5.16 0.66 10.11
CA ILE A 10 -4.25 1.15 11.15
C ILE A 10 -3.12 1.94 10.49
N ASP A 11 -2.99 3.22 10.82
CA ASP A 11 -1.88 4.06 10.36
C ASP A 11 -0.90 4.32 11.49
N VAL A 12 0.33 3.85 11.31
CA VAL A 12 1.45 4.05 12.24
C VAL A 12 2.20 5.32 11.87
N GLY A 13 1.70 6.45 12.37
CA GLY A 13 2.33 7.76 12.19
C GLY A 13 3.50 8.01 13.14
N GLY A 14 4.17 9.16 12.96
CA GLY A 14 5.30 9.54 13.82
C GLY A 14 4.91 9.84 15.27
N THR A 15 3.74 10.45 15.48
CA THR A 15 3.26 10.87 16.81
C THR A 15 2.24 9.90 17.40
N PHE A 16 1.25 9.51 16.59
CA PHE A 16 0.15 8.66 17.00
C PHE A 16 -0.04 7.52 16.02
N THR A 17 -0.42 6.37 16.56
CA THR A 17 -0.98 5.26 15.80
C THR A 17 -2.50 5.39 15.86
N LYS A 18 -3.13 5.42 14.69
CA LYS A 18 -4.57 5.65 14.55
C LYS A 18 -5.21 4.45 13.88
N ALA A 19 -6.28 3.94 14.46
CA ALA A 19 -7.06 2.85 13.90
C ALA A 19 -8.51 3.28 13.70
N ILE A 20 -9.11 2.77 12.64
CA ILE A 20 -10.54 2.89 12.39
C ILE A 20 -11.11 1.51 12.02
N ALA A 21 -12.39 1.30 12.34
CA ALA A 21 -13.18 0.20 11.82
C ALA A 21 -14.26 0.75 10.89
N LEU A 22 -14.26 0.30 9.65
CA LEU A 22 -15.15 0.73 8.58
C LEU A 22 -16.15 -0.38 8.26
N ASP A 23 -17.44 -0.08 8.30
CA ASP A 23 -18.47 -0.98 7.78
C ASP A 23 -18.57 -0.79 6.26
N LEU A 24 -18.18 -1.80 5.48
CA LEU A 24 -18.18 -1.74 4.02
C LEU A 24 -19.58 -1.63 3.42
N ARG A 25 -20.63 -2.05 4.14
CA ARG A 25 -22.00 -1.98 3.62
C ARG A 25 -22.56 -0.58 3.68
N THR A 26 -22.26 0.15 4.75
CA THR A 26 -22.76 1.51 4.95
C THR A 26 -21.74 2.59 4.58
N GLY A 27 -20.45 2.22 4.48
CA GLY A 27 -19.35 3.16 4.32
C GLY A 27 -19.04 3.97 5.58
N SER A 28 -19.61 3.60 6.73
CA SER A 28 -19.52 4.37 7.98
C SER A 28 -18.40 3.87 8.89
N ILE A 29 -17.75 4.80 9.59
CA ILE A 29 -16.78 4.45 10.64
C ILE A 29 -17.55 4.06 11.90
N VAL A 30 -17.41 2.81 12.33
CA VAL A 30 -18.10 2.27 13.51
C VAL A 30 -17.26 2.34 14.78
N ALA A 31 -15.93 2.47 14.65
CA ALA A 31 -15.03 2.68 15.78
C ALA A 31 -13.77 3.44 15.36
N LYS A 32 -13.20 4.20 16.30
CA LYS A 32 -11.92 4.90 16.15
C LYS A 32 -11.07 4.65 17.40
N ALA A 33 -9.76 4.54 17.20
CA ALA A 33 -8.80 4.49 18.29
C ALA A 33 -7.56 5.31 17.95
N THR A 34 -7.06 6.03 18.94
CA THR A 34 -5.78 6.75 18.86
C THR A 34 -4.94 6.36 20.06
N VAL A 35 -3.68 6.03 19.81
CA VAL A 35 -2.67 5.73 20.84
C VAL A 35 -1.35 6.42 20.47
N PRO A 36 -0.48 6.77 21.45
CA PRO A 36 0.87 7.22 21.15
C PRO A 36 1.65 6.18 20.35
N THR A 37 2.48 6.61 19.39
CA THR A 37 3.34 5.66 18.65
C THR A 37 4.50 5.20 19.52
N THR A 38 4.74 3.89 19.57
CA THR A 38 5.67 3.23 20.50
C THR A 38 7.06 2.99 19.90
N HIS A 39 7.67 4.00 19.24
CA HIS A 39 8.96 3.84 18.54
C HIS A 39 10.09 3.23 19.39
N THR A 40 10.12 3.57 20.68
CA THR A 40 11.16 3.16 21.63
C THR A 40 10.76 1.99 22.53
N ALA A 41 9.56 1.42 22.35
CA ALA A 41 9.12 0.29 23.14
C ALA A 41 9.88 -0.99 22.75
N LYS A 42 9.89 -1.99 23.63
CA LYS A 42 10.65 -3.23 23.43
C LYS A 42 10.21 -3.97 22.15
N ARG A 43 8.93 -3.89 21.80
CA ARG A 43 8.35 -4.47 20.56
C ARG A 43 8.19 -3.44 19.44
N GLY A 44 8.80 -2.27 19.60
CA GLY A 44 8.69 -1.14 18.68
C GLY A 44 7.24 -0.71 18.44
N VAL A 45 6.96 -0.29 17.21
CA VAL A 45 5.62 0.18 16.79
C VAL A 45 4.54 -0.89 16.84
N SER A 46 4.91 -2.17 16.91
CA SER A 46 3.96 -3.28 17.01
C SER A 46 3.09 -3.16 18.25
N GLU A 47 3.63 -2.64 19.36
CA GLU A 47 2.88 -2.43 20.61
C GLU A 47 1.73 -1.42 20.43
N GLY A 48 2.00 -0.29 19.76
CA GLY A 48 0.96 0.69 19.43
C GLY A 48 -0.12 0.15 18.48
N ILE A 49 0.24 -0.73 17.53
CA ILE A 49 -0.73 -1.41 16.66
C ILE A 49 -1.66 -2.29 17.52
N ILE A 50 -1.09 -3.06 18.45
CA ILE A 50 -1.84 -3.96 19.34
C ILE A 50 -2.79 -3.18 20.24
N ASP A 51 -2.30 -2.09 20.85
CA ASP A 51 -3.13 -1.24 21.72
C ASP A 51 -4.28 -0.61 20.95
N ALA A 52 -4.04 -0.15 19.71
CA ALA A 52 -5.08 0.39 18.86
C ALA A 52 -6.14 -0.67 18.51
N LEU A 53 -5.70 -1.88 18.17
CA LEU A 53 -6.60 -3.01 17.87
C LEU A 53 -7.42 -3.44 19.09
N ALA A 54 -6.80 -3.48 20.27
CA ALA A 54 -7.49 -3.78 21.53
C ALA A 54 -8.56 -2.73 21.86
N LYS A 55 -8.31 -1.44 21.56
CA LYS A 55 -9.34 -0.39 21.71
C LYS A 55 -10.49 -0.54 20.70
N ILE A 56 -10.20 -0.90 19.45
CA ILE A 56 -11.23 -1.14 18.43
C ILE A 56 -12.11 -2.33 18.82
N THR A 57 -11.52 -3.46 19.20
CA THR A 57 -12.30 -4.66 19.59
C THR A 57 -13.15 -4.43 20.84
N LYS A 58 -12.69 -3.64 21.81
CA LYS A 58 -13.47 -3.23 23.00
C LYS A 58 -14.67 -2.32 22.69
N SER A 59 -14.81 -1.81 21.47
CA SER A 59 -15.95 -0.97 21.07
C SER A 59 -17.25 -1.75 20.77
N GLY A 60 -17.25 -3.07 20.93
CA GLY A 60 -18.42 -3.94 20.71
C GLY A 60 -18.51 -4.48 19.28
N ILE A 61 -17.40 -4.48 18.53
CA ILE A 61 -17.29 -5.17 17.24
C ILE A 61 -17.06 -6.66 17.50
N ASP A 62 -17.87 -7.51 16.86
CA ASP A 62 -17.62 -8.95 16.86
C ASP A 62 -16.38 -9.26 16.02
N ILE A 63 -15.49 -10.10 16.55
CA ILE A 63 -14.29 -10.54 15.84
C ILE A 63 -14.66 -11.26 14.55
N SER A 64 -15.79 -11.97 14.50
CA SER A 64 -16.26 -12.66 13.29
C SER A 64 -16.75 -11.70 12.19
N ASP A 65 -17.04 -10.44 12.52
CA ASP A 65 -17.42 -9.42 11.53
C ASP A 65 -16.18 -8.76 10.87
N ILE A 66 -14.97 -8.98 11.41
CA ILE A 66 -13.73 -8.39 10.89
C ILE A 66 -13.29 -9.17 9.64
N GLU A 67 -13.30 -8.49 8.49
CA GLU A 67 -12.95 -9.09 7.21
C GLU A 67 -11.50 -8.91 6.79
N LEU A 68 -10.89 -7.82 7.24
CA LEU A 68 -9.56 -7.43 6.83
C LEU A 68 -8.96 -6.53 7.90
N ILE A 69 -7.69 -6.76 8.21
CA ILE A 69 -6.86 -5.79 8.92
C ILE A 69 -5.78 -5.34 7.95
N SER A 70 -5.70 -4.04 7.72
CA SER A 70 -4.65 -3.43 6.93
C SER A 70 -3.90 -2.43 7.79
N HIS A 71 -2.60 -2.27 7.56
CA HIS A 71 -1.83 -1.21 8.21
C HIS A 71 -0.87 -0.47 7.28
N SER A 72 -0.60 0.80 7.53
CA SER A 72 0.51 1.57 6.93
C SER A 72 1.60 1.80 7.97
N THR A 73 2.83 1.94 7.50
CA THR A 73 3.98 2.14 8.39
C THR A 73 5.05 3.02 7.78
N THR A 74 5.68 3.83 8.63
CA THR A 74 6.83 4.69 8.28
C THR A 74 8.18 4.03 8.57
N GLN A 75 8.20 2.80 9.10
CA GLN A 75 9.42 2.14 9.59
C GLN A 75 10.51 2.00 8.52
N ALA A 76 10.17 1.56 7.30
CA ALA A 76 11.16 1.39 6.23
C ALA A 76 11.83 2.72 5.84
N MET A 77 11.06 3.81 5.75
CA MET A 77 11.60 5.14 5.45
C MET A 77 12.44 5.67 6.61
N ASN A 78 11.99 5.50 7.85
CA ASN A 78 12.72 6.00 9.02
C ASN A 78 14.05 5.28 9.20
N ALA A 79 14.09 3.95 9.02
CA ALA A 79 15.33 3.17 9.05
C ALA A 79 16.38 3.71 8.05
N LEU A 80 15.95 4.04 6.83
CA LEU A 80 16.83 4.61 5.80
C LEU A 80 17.30 6.04 6.10
N LEU A 81 16.44 6.86 6.73
CA LEU A 81 16.76 8.23 7.10
C LEU A 81 17.67 8.31 8.33
N GLU A 82 17.45 7.43 9.31
CA GLU A 82 18.18 7.38 10.59
C GLU A 82 19.47 6.56 10.51
N ALA A 83 19.75 5.96 9.34
CA ALA A 83 20.86 5.03 9.13
C ALA A 83 20.81 3.78 10.04
N ASP A 84 19.63 3.44 10.56
CA ASP A 84 19.38 2.20 11.29
C ASP A 84 19.11 1.06 10.30
N THR A 85 20.17 0.65 9.60
CA THR A 85 20.09 -0.35 8.54
C THR A 85 21.09 -1.49 8.75
N ALA A 86 20.74 -2.68 8.26
CA ALA A 86 21.58 -3.86 8.30
C ALA A 86 22.74 -3.74 7.29
N LYS A 87 23.93 -4.22 7.66
CA LYS A 87 25.05 -4.32 6.72
C LYS A 87 24.75 -5.35 5.63
N VAL A 88 24.82 -4.94 4.36
CA VAL A 88 24.44 -5.74 3.19
C VAL A 88 25.67 -6.39 2.55
N GLY A 89 25.60 -7.69 2.26
CA GLY A 89 26.59 -8.38 1.44
C GLY A 89 26.11 -8.51 0.00
N ILE A 90 26.75 -7.83 -0.94
CA ILE A 90 26.40 -7.86 -2.37
C ILE A 90 27.23 -8.94 -3.08
N ILE A 91 26.54 -9.93 -3.66
CA ILE A 91 27.11 -10.93 -4.55
C ILE A 91 26.80 -10.49 -5.98
N ALA A 92 27.77 -9.86 -6.62
CA ALA A 92 27.71 -9.51 -8.02
C ALA A 92 28.12 -10.71 -8.88
N MET A 93 27.36 -10.98 -9.94
CA MET A 93 27.52 -12.12 -10.82
C MET A 93 27.67 -11.70 -12.28
N GLY A 94 28.43 -12.50 -13.01
CA GLY A 94 28.54 -12.46 -14.46
C GLY A 94 29.83 -13.15 -14.92
N VAL A 95 30.11 -13.03 -16.21
CA VAL A 95 31.22 -13.73 -16.86
C VAL A 95 32.58 -13.03 -16.64
N MET A 96 33.65 -13.81 -16.57
CA MET A 96 34.99 -13.34 -16.19
C MET A 96 35.55 -12.19 -17.05
N PRO A 97 35.31 -12.10 -18.38
CA PRO A 97 35.76 -10.95 -19.17
C PRO A 97 35.17 -9.61 -18.71
N GLU A 98 34.01 -9.62 -18.06
CA GLU A 98 33.27 -8.42 -17.66
C GLU A 98 33.38 -8.10 -16.16
N LYS A 99 34.07 -8.94 -15.37
CA LYS A 99 34.18 -8.82 -13.92
C LYS A 99 34.44 -7.39 -13.43
N ASN A 100 35.45 -6.72 -14.01
CA ASN A 100 35.82 -5.37 -13.59
C ASN A 100 34.70 -4.35 -13.86
N THR A 101 34.02 -4.48 -15.00
CA THR A 101 32.90 -3.62 -15.38
C THR A 101 31.70 -3.87 -14.47
N ILE A 102 31.33 -5.14 -14.26
CA ILE A 102 30.24 -5.53 -13.37
C ILE A 102 30.50 -5.01 -11.96
N MET A 103 31.67 -5.31 -11.39
CA MET A 103 32.05 -4.83 -10.06
C MET A 103 32.01 -3.31 -9.95
N LYS A 104 32.48 -2.58 -10.97
CA LYS A 104 32.40 -1.11 -10.97
C LYS A 104 30.96 -0.60 -10.96
N ARG A 105 30.05 -1.28 -11.67
CA ARG A 105 28.62 -0.92 -11.78
C ARG A 105 27.83 -1.31 -10.53
N THR A 106 28.18 -2.42 -9.88
CA THR A 106 27.49 -2.91 -8.67
C THR A 106 28.06 -2.35 -7.38
N ARG A 107 29.19 -1.62 -7.44
CA ARG A 107 29.87 -1.07 -6.27
C ARG A 107 29.15 0.15 -5.72
N LEU A 108 28.72 0.05 -4.47
CA LEU A 108 28.20 1.16 -3.68
C LEU A 108 29.35 1.69 -2.79
N ASP A 109 29.97 2.81 -3.17
CA ASP A 109 31.19 3.33 -2.50
C ASP A 109 30.89 4.39 -1.43
N GLU A 110 31.28 4.14 -0.17
CA GLU A 110 31.15 5.08 0.96
C GLU A 110 31.72 6.50 0.69
N LYS A 111 32.74 6.61 -0.16
CA LYS A 111 33.45 7.88 -0.43
C LYS A 111 32.79 8.78 -1.48
N ASN A 112 31.93 8.23 -2.33
CA ASN A 112 31.27 8.96 -3.43
C ASN A 112 29.77 9.11 -3.25
N SER A 113 29.23 8.66 -2.11
CA SER A 113 27.80 8.58 -1.95
C SER A 113 27.36 8.63 -0.50
N ASN A 114 26.40 9.50 -0.21
CA ASN A 114 25.64 9.56 1.04
C ASN A 114 24.73 8.32 1.21
N HIS A 115 25.15 7.13 0.78
CA HIS A 115 24.43 5.91 1.08
C HIS A 115 24.65 5.62 2.56
N ASN A 116 23.66 5.89 3.40
CA ASN A 116 23.62 5.47 4.80
C ASN A 116 23.49 3.93 4.95
N ILE A 117 24.03 3.15 4.01
CA ILE A 117 23.94 1.69 3.96
C ILE A 117 25.35 1.13 3.97
N ALA A 118 25.69 0.39 5.04
CA ALA A 118 26.94 -0.33 5.12
C ALA A 118 26.91 -1.54 4.17
N VAL A 119 27.94 -1.69 3.34
CA VAL A 119 27.99 -2.73 2.30
C VAL A 119 29.33 -3.47 2.29
N GLU A 120 29.29 -4.74 1.91
CA GLU A 120 30.47 -5.55 1.56
C GLU A 120 30.20 -6.21 0.21
N HIS A 121 31.22 -6.36 -0.64
CA HIS A 121 31.05 -6.88 -1.99
C HIS A 121 31.85 -8.17 -2.20
N ALA A 122 31.28 -9.08 -2.96
CA ALA A 122 31.94 -10.24 -3.52
C ALA A 122 31.51 -10.43 -4.99
N PHE A 123 32.37 -11.11 -5.76
CA PHE A 123 32.09 -11.47 -7.14
C PHE A 123 32.02 -12.99 -7.26
N LEU A 124 31.01 -13.49 -7.97
CA LEU A 124 30.87 -14.89 -8.31
C LEU A 124 30.87 -15.03 -9.84
N ASP A 125 31.79 -15.82 -10.37
CA ASP A 125 31.91 -16.05 -11.81
C ASP A 125 30.85 -17.05 -12.28
N THR A 126 30.02 -16.63 -13.23
CA THR A 126 28.95 -17.44 -13.82
C THR A 126 29.29 -17.92 -15.23
N SER A 127 30.58 -17.89 -15.61
CA SER A 127 31.07 -18.50 -16.87
C SER A 127 30.88 -20.03 -16.91
N HIS A 128 30.60 -20.64 -15.76
CA HIS A 128 30.21 -22.04 -15.57
C HIS A 128 28.99 -22.13 -14.66
N LEU A 129 28.40 -23.33 -14.56
CA LEU A 129 27.33 -23.60 -13.60
C LEU A 129 27.89 -23.49 -12.17
N ILE A 130 27.45 -22.46 -11.46
CA ILE A 130 27.86 -22.21 -10.07
C ILE A 130 27.40 -23.32 -9.14
N THR A 131 28.29 -23.73 -8.23
CA THR A 131 28.04 -24.81 -7.28
C THR A 131 27.58 -24.28 -5.92
N GLU A 132 26.88 -25.11 -5.15
CA GLU A 132 26.47 -24.75 -3.77
C GLU A 132 27.67 -24.39 -2.89
N SER A 133 28.80 -25.10 -3.04
CA SER A 133 30.04 -24.82 -2.30
C SER A 133 30.62 -23.43 -2.62
N GLU A 134 30.60 -23.00 -3.89
CA GLU A 134 31.07 -21.66 -4.26
C GLU A 134 30.20 -20.56 -3.65
N VAL A 135 28.88 -20.74 -3.70
CA VAL A 135 27.93 -19.80 -3.09
C VAL A 135 28.10 -19.79 -1.57
N GLN A 136 28.17 -20.94 -0.91
CA GLN A 136 28.35 -21.03 0.55
C GLN A 136 29.66 -20.41 1.02
N LYS A 137 30.76 -20.59 0.29
CA LYS A 137 32.05 -19.91 0.57
C LYS A 137 31.90 -18.40 0.48
N THR A 138 31.21 -17.91 -0.55
CA THR A 138 31.00 -16.47 -0.78
C THR A 138 30.10 -15.85 0.31
N VAL A 139 28.99 -16.52 0.63
CA VAL A 139 28.08 -16.12 1.71
C VAL A 139 28.80 -16.13 3.06
N SER A 140 29.59 -17.16 3.35
CA SER A 140 30.38 -17.25 4.59
C SER A 140 31.44 -16.15 4.69
N TYR A 141 32.10 -15.82 3.57
CA TYR A 141 33.01 -14.70 3.50
C TYR A 141 32.30 -13.38 3.84
N LEU A 142 31.18 -13.07 3.20
CA LEU A 142 30.42 -11.85 3.47
C LEU A 142 29.90 -11.80 4.91
N LYS A 143 29.42 -12.94 5.44
CA LYS A 143 29.01 -13.07 6.85
C LYS A 143 30.16 -12.78 7.81
N SER A 144 31.37 -13.27 7.52
CA SER A 144 32.57 -12.98 8.32
C SER A 144 32.98 -11.50 8.31
N LYS A 145 32.54 -10.75 7.29
CA LYS A 145 32.70 -9.29 7.18
C LYS A 145 31.55 -8.51 7.83
N GLY A 146 30.63 -9.20 8.50
CA GLY A 146 29.50 -8.61 9.22
C GLY A 146 28.25 -8.40 8.37
N ALA A 147 28.15 -8.96 7.16
CA ALA A 147 26.91 -8.92 6.40
C ALA A 147 25.80 -9.67 7.14
N GLN A 148 24.64 -9.02 7.29
CA GLN A 148 23.45 -9.56 7.95
C GLN A 148 22.38 -10.01 6.95
N VAL A 149 22.51 -9.58 5.69
CA VAL A 149 21.59 -9.84 4.58
C VAL A 149 22.38 -9.90 3.28
N ILE A 150 21.94 -10.71 2.32
CA ILE A 150 22.62 -10.91 1.03
C ILE A 150 21.82 -10.29 -0.12
N VAL A 151 22.48 -9.59 -1.03
CA VAL A 151 21.92 -9.19 -2.33
C VAL A 151 22.55 -10.05 -3.42
N ALA A 152 21.72 -10.72 -4.22
CA ALA A 152 22.14 -11.41 -5.43
C ALA A 152 21.84 -10.52 -6.64
N THR A 153 22.86 -10.19 -7.43
CA THR A 153 22.66 -9.38 -8.64
C THR A 153 23.52 -9.87 -9.79
N GLU A 154 22.90 -10.14 -10.93
CA GLU A 154 23.59 -10.57 -12.14
C GLU A 154 23.35 -9.60 -13.30
N ALA A 155 24.40 -9.37 -14.10
CA ALA A 155 24.25 -8.76 -15.40
C ALA A 155 23.27 -9.59 -16.26
N PHE A 156 22.26 -8.95 -16.84
CA PHE A 156 21.17 -9.64 -17.57
C PHE A 156 20.31 -10.60 -16.72
N GLY A 157 20.39 -10.55 -15.39
CA GLY A 157 19.55 -11.37 -14.48
C GLY A 157 18.03 -11.14 -14.57
N VAL A 158 17.58 -10.12 -15.33
CA VAL A 158 16.15 -9.93 -15.65
C VAL A 158 15.69 -10.85 -16.79
N ASP A 159 16.61 -11.26 -17.66
CA ASP A 159 16.35 -12.16 -18.77
C ASP A 159 16.40 -13.62 -18.29
N ASP A 160 17.35 -13.95 -17.42
CA ASP A 160 17.47 -15.23 -16.73
C ASP A 160 17.80 -15.05 -15.24
N PRO A 161 16.83 -15.21 -14.33
CA PRO A 161 17.05 -15.04 -12.90
C PRO A 161 17.64 -16.27 -12.19
N SER A 162 17.95 -17.35 -12.92
CA SER A 162 18.27 -18.66 -12.33
C SER A 162 19.43 -18.62 -11.34
N ASN A 163 20.51 -17.90 -11.62
CA ASN A 163 21.65 -17.78 -10.69
C ASN A 163 21.31 -16.90 -9.49
N GLU A 164 20.57 -15.81 -9.68
CA GLU A 164 20.09 -14.98 -8.56
C GLU A 164 19.25 -15.83 -7.59
N LEU A 165 18.29 -16.61 -8.12
CA LEU A 165 17.47 -17.53 -7.32
C LEU A 165 18.30 -18.63 -6.65
N PHE A 166 19.31 -19.16 -7.33
CA PHE A 166 20.20 -20.17 -6.76
C PHE A 166 21.02 -19.62 -5.57
N VAL A 167 21.52 -18.39 -5.68
CA VAL A 167 22.19 -17.71 -4.57
C VAL A 167 21.23 -17.48 -3.40
N MET A 168 20.02 -17.01 -3.67
CA MET A 168 18.98 -16.77 -2.66
C MET A 168 18.67 -18.02 -1.84
N LYS A 169 18.45 -19.16 -2.52
CA LYS A 169 18.18 -20.46 -1.89
C LYS A 169 19.32 -20.89 -0.96
N ASN A 170 20.57 -20.73 -1.39
CA ASN A 170 21.74 -21.12 -0.60
C ASN A 170 22.04 -20.15 0.56
N ALA A 171 21.71 -18.85 0.42
CA ALA A 171 21.79 -17.89 1.51
C ALA A 171 20.79 -18.24 2.64
N ALA A 172 19.57 -18.65 2.28
CA ALA A 172 18.56 -19.11 3.24
C ALA A 172 19.05 -20.31 4.07
N ASN A 173 19.72 -21.29 3.45
CA ASN A 173 20.34 -22.42 4.14
C ASN A 173 21.42 -21.99 5.17
N SER A 174 21.96 -20.78 5.04
CA SER A 174 22.95 -20.20 5.95
C SER A 174 22.35 -19.27 7.01
N ASN A 175 21.01 -19.27 7.15
CA ASN A 175 20.21 -18.38 8.00
C ASN A 175 20.51 -16.89 7.75
N LEU A 176 20.75 -16.51 6.50
CA LEU A 176 20.85 -15.11 6.09
C LEU A 176 19.67 -14.76 5.19
N PRO A 177 18.88 -13.73 5.53
CA PRO A 177 17.89 -13.18 4.62
C PRO A 177 18.58 -12.67 3.35
N SER A 178 17.84 -12.64 2.24
CA SER A 178 18.40 -12.27 0.96
C SER A 178 17.40 -11.53 0.06
N THR A 179 17.90 -10.83 -0.95
CA THR A 179 17.11 -10.14 -1.98
C THR A 179 17.77 -10.31 -3.35
N ALA A 180 16.99 -10.73 -4.35
CA ALA A 180 17.44 -10.80 -5.73
C ALA A 180 17.09 -9.51 -6.49
N SER A 181 18.00 -9.03 -7.33
CA SER A 181 17.82 -7.75 -8.03
C SER A 181 16.66 -7.78 -9.04
N HIS A 182 16.42 -8.93 -9.70
CA HIS A 182 15.31 -9.11 -10.64
C HIS A 182 13.93 -9.12 -9.95
N GLU A 183 13.85 -9.52 -8.68
CA GLU A 183 12.56 -9.57 -7.96
C GLU A 183 12.06 -8.17 -7.62
N ILE A 184 12.97 -7.23 -7.41
CA ILE A 184 12.63 -5.83 -7.10
C ILE A 184 12.19 -5.09 -8.36
N SER A 185 12.86 -5.34 -9.49
CA SER A 185 12.51 -4.72 -10.77
C SER A 185 12.92 -5.54 -11.97
N GLY A 186 12.01 -5.66 -12.95
CA GLY A 186 12.22 -6.27 -14.26
C GLY A 186 12.84 -5.34 -15.30
N ILE A 187 13.28 -4.13 -14.92
CA ILE A 187 13.86 -3.15 -15.86
C ILE A 187 15.36 -3.36 -16.03
N TYR A 188 15.91 -2.98 -17.20
CA TYR A 188 17.37 -2.90 -17.37
C TYR A 188 18.01 -1.79 -16.53
N GLY A 189 19.28 -1.98 -16.20
CA GLY A 189 20.08 -1.05 -15.39
C GLY A 189 20.65 -1.74 -14.15
N LEU A 190 21.82 -2.37 -14.32
CA LEU A 190 22.47 -3.15 -13.26
C LEU A 190 22.75 -2.31 -12.00
N GLU A 191 23.23 -1.08 -12.17
CA GLU A 191 23.55 -0.15 -11.09
C GLU A 191 22.32 0.17 -10.24
N ILE A 192 21.24 0.63 -10.89
CA ILE A 192 20.03 1.07 -10.19
C ILE A 192 19.28 -0.11 -9.57
N ARG A 193 19.30 -1.28 -10.21
CA ARG A 193 18.75 -2.52 -9.64
C ARG A 193 19.54 -2.98 -8.41
N THR A 194 20.86 -3.00 -8.50
CA THR A 194 21.74 -3.36 -7.37
C THR A 194 21.50 -2.43 -6.20
N LEU A 195 21.47 -1.12 -6.46
CA LEU A 195 21.21 -0.11 -5.44
C LEU A 195 19.83 -0.28 -4.81
N THR A 196 18.78 -0.46 -5.62
CA THR A 196 17.42 -0.65 -5.11
C THR A 196 17.32 -1.95 -4.29
N ALA A 197 17.95 -3.04 -4.73
CA ALA A 197 18.01 -4.30 -3.99
C ALA A 197 18.78 -4.16 -2.67
N ALA A 198 19.87 -3.39 -2.65
CA ALA A 198 20.62 -3.09 -1.43
C ALA A 198 19.80 -2.25 -0.43
N ILE A 199 19.06 -1.24 -0.91
CA ILE A 199 18.13 -0.45 -0.08
C ILE A 199 17.03 -1.34 0.50
N ASN A 200 16.46 -2.24 -0.30
CA ASN A 200 15.45 -3.18 0.19
C ASN A 200 16.03 -4.15 1.24
N ALA A 201 17.18 -4.75 0.94
CA ALA A 201 17.86 -5.69 1.81
C ALA A 201 18.24 -5.06 3.16
N SER A 202 18.70 -3.80 3.17
CA SER A 202 19.20 -3.15 4.37
C SER A 202 18.13 -2.94 5.45
N VAL A 203 16.85 -2.85 5.07
CA VAL A 203 15.72 -2.72 6.01
C VAL A 203 14.98 -4.04 6.29
N LEU A 204 15.37 -5.11 5.60
CA LEU A 204 14.69 -6.41 5.61
C LEU A 204 14.71 -7.06 7.01
N PRO A 205 15.85 -7.15 7.74
CA PRO A 205 15.85 -7.78 9.07
C PRO A 205 14.90 -7.10 10.08
N LYS A 206 14.86 -5.76 10.06
CA LYS A 206 14.01 -4.99 10.99
C LYS A 206 12.52 -5.17 10.68
N THR A 207 12.17 -5.23 9.40
CA THR A 207 10.78 -5.37 8.96
C THR A 207 10.24 -6.78 9.19
N PHE A 208 11.08 -7.82 9.08
CA PHE A 208 10.74 -9.19 9.49
C PHE A 208 10.31 -9.29 10.95
N GLU A 209 11.04 -8.63 11.85
CA GLU A 209 10.72 -8.61 13.28
C GLU A 209 9.33 -7.99 13.54
N VAL A 210 9.06 -6.81 12.94
CA VAL A 210 7.77 -6.12 13.06
C VAL A 210 6.62 -6.96 12.50
N ALA A 211 6.79 -7.54 11.32
CA ALA A 211 5.77 -8.38 10.69
C ALA A 211 5.33 -9.54 11.60
N ASN A 212 6.31 -10.25 12.18
CA ASN A 212 6.04 -11.41 13.04
C ASN A 212 5.34 -11.01 14.34
N PHE A 213 5.72 -9.87 14.95
CA PHE A 213 5.05 -9.39 16.17
C PHE A 213 3.59 -9.00 15.93
N VAL A 214 3.31 -8.30 14.83
CA VAL A 214 1.94 -7.88 14.50
C VAL A 214 1.07 -9.09 14.19
N GLU A 215 1.53 -10.02 13.36
CA GLU A 215 0.77 -11.26 13.06
C GLU A 215 0.50 -12.08 14.31
N SER A 216 1.51 -12.31 15.15
CA SER A 216 1.34 -13.10 16.38
C SER A 216 0.30 -12.47 17.30
N ALA A 217 0.32 -11.15 17.44
CA ALA A 217 -0.61 -10.46 18.32
C ALA A 217 -2.05 -10.42 17.80
N ILE A 218 -2.25 -10.35 16.48
CA ILE A 218 -3.59 -10.48 15.86
C ILE A 218 -4.13 -11.89 16.11
N HIS A 219 -3.29 -12.90 15.95
CA HIS A 219 -3.66 -14.29 16.21
C HIS A 219 -3.99 -14.53 17.69
N ASP A 220 -3.17 -14.00 18.61
CA ASP A 220 -3.38 -14.08 20.07
C ASP A 220 -4.65 -13.35 20.52
N ALA A 221 -5.07 -12.31 19.79
CA ALA A 221 -6.35 -11.62 19.99
C ALA A 221 -7.56 -12.41 19.47
N GLY A 222 -7.36 -13.61 18.90
CA GLY A 222 -8.42 -14.46 18.36
C GLY A 222 -8.94 -14.03 16.98
N ILE A 223 -8.30 -13.06 16.34
CA ILE A 223 -8.72 -12.56 15.03
C ILE A 223 -8.11 -13.45 13.94
N ARG A 224 -8.96 -13.91 13.00
CA ARG A 224 -8.57 -14.78 11.89
C ARG A 224 -8.53 -14.07 10.53
N ALA A 225 -8.92 -12.79 10.50
CA ALA A 225 -8.93 -12.00 9.30
C ALA A 225 -7.51 -11.83 8.70
N PRO A 226 -7.38 -11.75 7.37
CA PRO A 226 -6.11 -11.43 6.73
C PRO A 226 -5.49 -10.14 7.27
N LEU A 227 -4.17 -10.17 7.45
CA LEU A 227 -3.36 -8.98 7.69
C LEU A 227 -2.67 -8.54 6.39
N MET A 228 -2.89 -7.29 6.02
CA MET A 228 -2.27 -6.65 4.87
C MET A 228 -1.46 -5.42 5.28
N ILE A 229 -0.58 -5.00 4.38
CA ILE A 229 0.20 -3.78 4.51
C ILE A 229 0.00 -2.85 3.31
N MET A 230 -0.04 -1.56 3.60
CA MET A 230 -0.17 -0.50 2.61
C MET A 230 1.16 -0.24 1.89
N LYS A 231 1.10 -0.13 0.56
CA LYS A 231 2.21 0.28 -0.29
C LYS A 231 2.19 1.77 -0.60
N GLY A 232 3.30 2.29 -1.09
CA GLY A 232 3.44 3.69 -1.51
C GLY A 232 2.60 4.09 -2.73
N ASP A 233 2.07 3.12 -3.49
CA ASP A 233 1.19 3.35 -4.64
C ASP A 233 -0.30 3.51 -4.28
N GLY A 234 -0.67 3.28 -3.00
CA GLY A 234 -2.04 3.38 -2.50
C GLY A 234 -2.80 2.06 -2.45
N GLY A 235 -2.22 0.97 -2.96
CA GLY A 235 -2.75 -0.37 -2.81
C GLY A 235 -2.20 -1.08 -1.57
N VAL A 236 -2.79 -2.22 -1.22
CA VAL A 236 -2.29 -3.10 -0.16
C VAL A 236 -1.66 -4.36 -0.75
N THR A 237 -0.86 -5.05 0.06
CA THR A 237 -0.26 -6.35 -0.24
C THR A 237 -0.19 -7.21 1.02
N ASN A 238 0.08 -8.51 0.88
CA ASN A 238 0.15 -9.42 2.03
C ASN A 238 1.49 -9.31 2.78
N MET A 239 1.56 -9.88 3.98
CA MET A 239 2.74 -9.81 4.83
C MET A 239 3.95 -10.59 4.25
N ASP A 240 3.72 -11.62 3.44
CA ASP A 240 4.80 -12.37 2.79
C ASP A 240 5.52 -11.53 1.72
N ALA A 241 4.76 -10.76 0.93
CA ALA A 241 5.34 -9.77 0.04
C ALA A 241 6.10 -8.68 0.82
N PHE A 242 5.58 -8.25 1.98
CA PHE A 242 6.26 -7.26 2.81
C PHE A 242 7.60 -7.76 3.37
N ARG A 243 7.67 -9.02 3.79
CA ARG A 243 8.88 -9.67 4.29
C ARG A 243 10.00 -9.70 3.25
N THR A 244 9.66 -9.79 1.97
CA THR A 244 10.64 -9.85 0.88
C THR A 244 10.93 -8.48 0.27
N LYS A 245 9.94 -7.59 0.22
CA LYS A 245 10.01 -6.28 -0.46
C LYS A 245 9.50 -5.12 0.41
N PRO A 246 10.07 -4.90 1.62
CA PRO A 246 9.67 -3.80 2.50
C PRO A 246 9.82 -2.42 1.87
N ILE A 247 10.69 -2.27 0.87
CA ILE A 247 10.89 -1.01 0.14
C ILE A 247 9.59 -0.49 -0.53
N LEU A 248 8.61 -1.37 -0.81
CA LEU A 248 7.34 -0.99 -1.42
C LEU A 248 6.44 -0.17 -0.48
N THR A 249 6.71 -0.16 0.83
CA THR A 249 5.91 0.61 1.81
C THR A 249 6.44 2.01 2.04
N ILE A 250 7.48 2.42 1.31
CA ILE A 250 8.00 3.79 1.33
C ILE A 250 6.88 4.74 0.92
N LEU A 251 6.66 5.78 1.73
CA LEU A 251 5.56 6.75 1.56
C LEU A 251 4.14 6.14 1.62
N SER A 252 3.97 4.97 2.25
CA SER A 252 2.65 4.34 2.42
C SER A 252 1.65 5.17 3.24
N GLY A 253 2.11 5.92 4.24
CA GLY A 253 1.25 6.82 5.03
C GLY A 253 0.59 7.92 4.18
N PRO A 254 1.37 8.77 3.49
CA PRO A 254 0.82 9.75 2.54
C PRO A 254 -0.05 9.10 1.46
N ALA A 255 0.35 7.93 0.95
CA ALA A 255 -0.43 7.19 -0.04
C ALA A 255 -1.81 6.80 0.51
N ALA A 256 -1.88 6.39 1.78
CA ALA A 256 -3.13 6.10 2.46
C ALA A 256 -4.01 7.33 2.61
N SER A 257 -3.44 8.47 3.00
CA SER A 257 -4.22 9.70 3.13
C SER A 257 -4.85 10.14 1.81
N VAL A 258 -4.14 9.98 0.69
CA VAL A 258 -4.69 10.24 -0.65
C VAL A 258 -5.76 9.21 -1.04
N ALA A 259 -5.53 7.92 -0.78
CA ALA A 259 -6.53 6.88 -1.03
C ALA A 259 -7.84 7.14 -0.26
N GLY A 260 -7.74 7.49 1.03
CA GLY A 260 -8.89 7.86 1.86
C GLY A 260 -9.58 9.13 1.36
N ALA A 261 -8.82 10.12 0.89
CA ALA A 261 -9.38 11.32 0.28
C ALA A 261 -10.17 10.99 -0.99
N LEU A 262 -9.64 10.15 -1.88
CA LEU A 262 -10.31 9.76 -3.13
C LEU A 262 -11.59 8.96 -2.91
N LEU A 263 -11.70 8.23 -1.80
CA LEU A 263 -12.89 7.46 -1.45
C LEU A 263 -14.14 8.34 -1.31
N TYR A 264 -14.01 9.46 -0.60
CA TYR A 264 -15.14 10.35 -0.29
C TYR A 264 -15.19 11.60 -1.16
N LEU A 265 -14.05 12.00 -1.72
CA LEU A 265 -13.91 13.24 -2.45
C LEU A 265 -13.82 12.93 -3.94
N LYS A 266 -14.87 13.29 -4.67
CA LYS A 266 -14.96 13.21 -6.14
C LYS A 266 -14.07 14.27 -6.80
N ILE A 267 -12.76 14.18 -6.59
CA ILE A 267 -11.77 15.13 -7.07
C ILE A 267 -11.23 14.66 -8.41
N THR A 268 -11.40 15.45 -9.45
CA THR A 268 -10.74 15.20 -10.74
C THR A 268 -9.30 15.74 -10.70
N ASN A 269 -9.13 17.02 -10.40
CA ASN A 269 -7.81 17.65 -10.27
C ASN A 269 -7.71 18.33 -8.91
N GLY A 270 -6.67 17.99 -8.14
CA GLY A 270 -6.49 18.54 -6.81
C GLY A 270 -5.08 18.39 -6.29
N ILE A 271 -4.77 19.20 -5.29
CA ILE A 271 -3.52 19.14 -4.54
C ILE A 271 -3.90 18.78 -3.11
N PHE A 272 -3.59 17.54 -2.74
CA PHE A 272 -3.85 17.04 -1.39
C PHE A 272 -2.73 17.51 -0.45
N VAL A 273 -3.10 18.21 0.60
CA VAL A 273 -2.21 18.80 1.60
C VAL A 273 -2.56 18.20 2.95
N GLU A 274 -1.80 17.19 3.34
CA GLU A 274 -1.92 16.56 4.64
C GLU A 274 -1.07 17.30 5.66
N VAL A 275 -1.70 17.92 6.65
CA VAL A 275 -1.02 18.64 7.72
C VAL A 275 -1.08 17.81 9.00
N GLY A 276 0.07 17.30 9.44
CA GLY A 276 0.20 16.55 10.68
C GLY A 276 0.59 17.43 11.87
N GLY A 277 1.15 16.79 12.91
CA GLY A 277 1.80 17.48 14.03
C GLY A 277 3.26 17.88 13.73
N THR A 278 3.93 17.12 12.86
CA THR A 278 5.39 17.26 12.63
C THR A 278 5.73 17.72 11.21
N SER A 279 5.03 17.19 10.20
CA SER A 279 5.27 17.48 8.79
C SER A 279 3.97 17.78 8.03
N THR A 280 4.12 18.36 6.85
CA THR A 280 3.08 18.46 5.83
C THR A 280 3.47 17.65 4.61
N ASN A 281 2.58 16.80 4.12
CA ASN A 281 2.77 16.03 2.89
C ASN A 281 1.88 16.62 1.79
N ILE A 282 2.44 16.91 0.62
CA ILE A 282 1.71 17.44 -0.53
C ILE A 282 1.73 16.42 -1.66
N CYS A 283 0.55 15.98 -2.08
CA CYS A 283 0.36 15.00 -3.15
C CYS A 283 -0.47 15.59 -4.30
N ILE A 284 -0.28 15.06 -5.51
CA ILE A 284 -0.95 15.52 -6.72
C ILE A 284 -2.02 14.51 -7.13
N ILE A 285 -3.23 15.01 -7.37
CA ILE A 285 -4.34 14.26 -7.96
C ILE A 285 -4.64 14.89 -9.32
N LYS A 286 -4.56 14.11 -10.39
CA LYS A 286 -4.86 14.53 -11.76
C LYS A 286 -5.75 13.51 -12.44
N ASN A 287 -6.79 13.98 -13.12
CA ASN A 287 -7.76 13.11 -13.80
C ASN A 287 -8.36 12.00 -12.89
N GLY A 288 -8.57 12.31 -11.61
CA GLY A 288 -9.13 11.39 -10.62
C GLY A 288 -8.13 10.36 -10.09
N LYS A 289 -6.84 10.47 -10.43
CA LYS A 289 -5.80 9.52 -10.03
C LYS A 289 -4.65 10.25 -9.33
N PRO A 290 -4.00 9.62 -8.34
CA PRO A 290 -2.76 10.14 -7.79
C PRO A 290 -1.64 10.04 -8.83
N GLU A 291 -0.76 11.04 -8.86
CA GLU A 291 0.46 10.98 -9.66
C GLU A 291 1.47 10.04 -9.00
N ILE A 292 2.03 9.11 -9.78
CA ILE A 292 2.98 8.08 -9.31
C ILE A 292 4.30 8.22 -10.09
N LYS A 293 5.42 8.26 -9.36
CA LYS A 293 6.76 8.37 -9.93
C LYS A 293 7.74 7.39 -9.29
N TYR A 294 8.89 7.19 -9.92
CA TYR A 294 10.01 6.51 -9.28
C TYR A 294 10.54 7.37 -8.13
N VAL A 295 10.74 6.74 -6.98
CA VAL A 295 11.18 7.44 -5.76
C VAL A 295 12.69 7.60 -5.77
N THR A 296 13.14 8.76 -5.30
CA THR A 296 14.54 9.03 -4.99
C THR A 296 14.71 9.02 -3.48
N ILE A 297 15.63 8.19 -2.96
CA ILE A 297 15.93 8.05 -1.53
C ILE A 297 17.35 8.54 -1.29
N ASN A 298 17.56 9.52 -0.40
CA ASN A 298 18.88 10.11 -0.14
C ASN A 298 19.63 10.51 -1.43
N GLU A 299 18.93 11.12 -2.40
CA GLU A 299 19.45 11.51 -3.73
C GLU A 299 19.70 10.35 -4.70
N HIS A 300 19.36 9.12 -4.32
CA HIS A 300 19.52 7.94 -5.16
C HIS A 300 18.22 7.56 -5.87
N PRO A 301 18.18 7.53 -7.21
CA PRO A 301 17.02 7.05 -7.94
C PRO A 301 16.86 5.54 -7.67
N THR A 302 15.62 5.11 -7.48
CA THR A 302 15.29 3.70 -7.25
C THR A 302 14.36 3.18 -8.34
N CYS A 303 14.24 1.85 -8.43
CA CYS A 303 13.24 1.21 -9.28
C CYS A 303 11.84 1.16 -8.64
N VAL A 304 11.65 1.74 -7.45
CA VAL A 304 10.37 1.68 -6.72
C VAL A 304 9.49 2.86 -7.11
N ARG A 305 8.25 2.55 -7.46
CA ARG A 305 7.23 3.54 -7.75
C ARG A 305 6.35 3.80 -6.53
N SER A 306 6.04 5.07 -6.30
CA SER A 306 5.17 5.52 -5.22
C SER A 306 4.46 6.81 -5.64
N MET A 307 3.43 7.20 -4.90
CA MET A 307 2.81 8.52 -5.06
C MET A 307 3.86 9.64 -5.00
N ASP A 308 3.69 10.67 -5.83
CA ASP A 308 4.54 11.87 -5.79
C ASP A 308 4.18 12.71 -4.57
N VAL A 309 4.97 12.54 -3.50
CA VAL A 309 4.83 13.26 -2.24
C VAL A 309 5.95 14.29 -2.09
N ARG A 310 5.59 15.54 -1.79
CA ARG A 310 6.51 16.58 -1.33
C ARG A 310 6.35 16.76 0.17
N VAL A 311 7.37 16.40 0.94
CA VAL A 311 7.37 16.46 2.40
C VAL A 311 7.99 17.78 2.86
N LEU A 312 7.29 18.51 3.73
CA LEU A 312 7.73 19.77 4.31
C LEU A 312 7.80 19.66 5.84
N GLY A 313 8.87 20.21 6.43
CA GLY A 313 9.06 20.29 7.88
C GLY A 313 8.23 21.40 8.54
N VAL A 314 7.00 21.63 8.13
CA VAL A 314 6.08 22.61 8.70
C VAL A 314 4.71 21.98 8.87
N ALA A 315 4.09 22.12 10.04
CA ALA A 315 2.87 21.41 10.42
C ALA A 315 2.19 22.09 11.62
N GLY A 316 1.11 21.52 12.15
CA GLY A 316 0.39 22.12 13.29
C GLY A 316 1.25 22.32 14.55
N GLY A 317 2.14 21.36 14.83
CA GLY A 317 3.02 21.37 16.01
C GLY A 317 4.40 22.01 15.79
N SER A 318 4.65 22.66 14.65
CA SER A 318 5.94 23.28 14.38
C SER A 318 6.21 24.45 15.33
N MET A 319 7.42 24.46 15.90
CA MET A 319 7.88 25.49 16.83
C MET A 319 8.37 26.74 16.10
N ILE A 320 8.39 27.87 16.78
CA ILE A 320 8.68 29.19 16.19
C ILE A 320 10.13 29.59 16.44
N GLN A 321 10.82 30.10 15.42
CA GLN A 321 12.12 30.74 15.52
C GLN A 321 11.97 32.24 15.29
N VAL A 322 12.56 33.04 16.19
CA VAL A 322 12.55 34.50 16.11
C VAL A 322 13.96 35.00 15.88
N LYS A 323 14.11 35.99 15.00
CA LYS A 323 15.37 36.68 14.74
C LYS A 323 15.07 38.15 14.51
N ASP A 324 15.89 39.03 15.08
CA ASP A 324 15.81 40.49 14.90
C ASP A 324 14.42 41.07 15.15
N GLY A 325 13.69 40.56 16.17
CA GLY A 325 12.35 41.04 16.53
C GLY A 325 11.23 40.55 15.60
N HIS A 326 11.49 39.59 14.71
CA HIS A 326 10.50 39.06 13.76
C HIS A 326 10.49 37.53 13.74
N ILE A 327 9.35 36.94 13.35
CA ILE A 327 9.26 35.49 13.14
C ILE A 327 10.05 35.13 11.89
N HIS A 328 11.25 34.58 12.09
CA HIS A 328 12.17 34.21 11.03
C HIS A 328 11.72 32.93 10.32
N LYS A 329 11.27 31.94 11.10
CA LYS A 329 10.89 30.62 10.59
C LYS A 329 9.93 29.92 11.52
N VAL A 330 9.12 29.02 10.96
CA VAL A 330 8.30 28.07 11.72
C VAL A 330 8.72 26.66 11.29
N GLY A 331 9.12 25.83 12.25
CA GLY A 331 9.82 24.56 12.00
C GLY A 331 11.33 24.73 11.75
N PRO A 332 12.07 23.66 11.39
CA PRO A 332 11.58 22.29 11.17
C PRO A 332 11.26 21.52 12.45
N ARG A 333 11.72 21.99 13.62
CA ARG A 333 11.43 21.31 14.89
C ARG A 333 9.94 21.36 15.20
N SER A 334 9.38 20.21 15.57
CA SER A 334 8.03 20.11 16.13
C SER A 334 8.10 19.92 17.64
N ALA A 335 7.06 20.39 18.33
CA ALA A 335 6.92 20.25 19.77
C ALA A 335 6.96 18.78 20.22
N TYR A 336 6.38 17.86 19.43
CA TYR A 336 6.46 16.42 19.71
C TYR A 336 7.91 15.89 19.73
N ILE A 337 8.71 16.21 18.70
CA ILE A 337 10.13 15.77 18.68
C ILE A 337 10.94 16.47 19.78
N ALA A 338 10.54 17.68 20.19
CA ALA A 338 11.12 18.42 21.29
C ALA A 338 10.72 17.87 22.68
N GLY A 339 9.75 16.95 22.76
CA GLY A 339 9.23 16.45 24.04
C GLY A 339 8.43 17.50 24.82
N MET A 340 7.76 18.42 24.12
CA MET A 340 6.99 19.52 24.71
C MET A 340 5.51 19.43 24.32
N HIS A 341 4.61 19.72 25.27
CA HIS A 341 3.21 19.95 24.95
C HIS A 341 2.99 21.32 24.31
N TYR A 342 1.84 21.50 23.64
CA TYR A 342 1.52 22.77 22.99
C TYR A 342 0.93 23.71 24.02
N ALA A 343 1.30 24.98 23.98
CA ALA A 343 0.82 25.98 24.93
C ALA A 343 -0.71 26.13 24.92
N CYS A 344 -1.37 25.92 23.77
CA CYS A 344 -2.84 25.98 23.69
C CYS A 344 -3.58 24.84 24.42
N PHE A 345 -2.88 23.79 24.87
CA PHE A 345 -3.45 22.74 25.71
C PHE A 345 -3.10 22.92 27.21
N ALA A 346 -2.28 23.91 27.55
CA ALA A 346 -1.95 24.21 28.95
C ALA A 346 -3.12 24.85 29.69
N ASP A 347 -3.10 24.77 31.02
CA ASP A 347 -3.99 25.55 31.87
C ASP A 347 -3.67 27.07 31.77
N PRO A 348 -4.66 27.94 31.51
CA PRO A 348 -4.44 29.39 31.36
C PRO A 348 -3.78 30.05 32.58
N ASN A 349 -4.11 29.61 33.81
CA ASN A 349 -3.58 30.22 35.03
C ASN A 349 -2.10 29.86 35.24
N SER A 350 -1.71 28.64 34.88
CA SER A 350 -0.30 28.24 34.85
C SER A 350 0.45 29.01 33.76
N LEU A 351 -0.10 29.04 32.55
CA LEU A 351 0.58 29.61 31.37
C LEU A 351 0.80 31.13 31.50
N SER A 352 -0.15 31.86 32.08
CA SER A 352 -0.05 33.32 32.28
C SER A 352 1.06 33.75 33.25
N LYS A 353 1.50 32.85 34.13
CA LYS A 353 2.64 33.06 35.04
C LYS A 353 3.98 32.62 34.44
N GLY A 354 3.95 31.97 33.28
CA GLY A 354 5.14 31.46 32.61
C GLY A 354 6.03 32.57 32.07
N LYS A 355 7.23 32.17 31.64
CA LYS A 355 8.23 33.06 31.03
C LYS A 355 8.61 32.58 29.63
N ILE A 356 8.73 33.51 28.69
CA ILE A 356 9.27 33.19 27.37
C ILE A 356 10.74 32.78 27.50
N VAL A 357 11.08 31.62 26.96
CA VAL A 357 12.43 31.07 26.89
C VAL A 357 12.80 30.68 25.46
N LEU A 358 14.11 30.67 25.19
CA LEU A 358 14.68 30.23 23.93
C LEU A 358 15.38 28.88 24.15
N VAL A 359 14.91 27.84 23.47
CA VAL A 359 15.32 26.45 23.70
C VAL A 359 15.91 25.81 22.44
N ARG A 360 16.87 24.89 22.62
CA ARG A 360 17.41 24.03 21.57
C ARG A 360 17.13 22.57 21.93
N PRO A 361 15.95 22.02 21.55
CA PRO A 361 15.51 20.71 22.04
C PRO A 361 16.42 19.54 21.66
N ARG A 362 17.13 19.63 20.52
CA ARG A 362 18.08 18.60 20.05
C ARG A 362 19.45 19.21 19.77
N GLN A 363 20.51 18.42 19.88
CA GLN A 363 21.89 18.85 19.54
C GLN A 363 22.03 19.32 18.09
N SER A 364 21.21 18.80 17.18
CA SER A 364 21.17 19.22 15.77
C SER A 364 20.57 20.61 15.55
N ASP A 365 19.91 21.20 16.56
CA ASP A 365 19.22 22.49 16.44
C ASP A 365 20.22 23.65 16.51
N ARG A 366 20.47 24.29 15.37
CA ARG A 366 21.40 25.43 15.26
C ARG A 366 20.81 26.69 15.90
N GLU A 367 19.56 26.98 15.58
CA GLU A 367 18.84 28.17 16.01
C GLU A 367 17.84 27.83 17.11
N PRO A 368 17.67 28.69 18.14
CA PRO A 368 16.74 28.42 19.23
C PRO A 368 15.28 28.60 18.80
N TYR A 369 14.39 27.94 19.53
CA TYR A 369 12.94 28.01 19.39
C TYR A 369 12.29 28.70 20.57
N VAL A 370 11.17 29.38 20.34
CA VAL A 370 10.40 30.04 21.39
C VAL A 370 9.51 29.03 22.13
N ALA A 371 9.59 29.04 23.45
CA ALA A 371 8.74 28.25 24.35
C ALA A 371 8.35 29.08 25.58
N ILE A 372 7.41 28.57 26.37
CA ILE A 372 6.94 29.16 27.63
C ILE A 372 7.30 28.21 28.76
N GLU A 373 8.26 28.60 29.58
CA GLU A 373 8.65 27.89 30.80
C GLU A 373 7.66 28.23 31.91
N CYS A 374 6.97 27.21 32.43
CA CYS A 374 6.12 27.28 33.62
C CYS A 374 6.78 26.49 34.77
N GLU A 375 6.21 26.54 35.97
CA GLU A 375 6.80 25.89 37.17
C GLU A 375 7.11 24.39 36.98
N ASN A 376 6.24 23.65 36.30
CA ASN A 376 6.34 22.19 36.18
C ASN A 376 6.66 21.69 34.77
N GLU A 377 6.52 22.53 33.75
CA GLU A 377 6.65 22.11 32.36
C GLU A 377 6.97 23.29 31.42
N THR A 378 7.63 23.00 30.32
CA THR A 378 7.90 23.95 29.24
C THR A 378 7.00 23.65 28.04
N PHE A 379 6.17 24.62 27.67
CA PHE A 379 5.22 24.51 26.57
C PHE A 379 5.75 25.14 25.29
N ALA A 380 5.60 24.46 24.17
CA ALA A 380 5.95 24.99 22.87
C ALA A 380 4.86 25.94 22.34
N ILE A 381 5.27 27.06 21.74
CA ILE A 381 4.37 27.90 20.94
C ILE A 381 4.36 27.38 19.50
N THR A 382 3.18 27.08 18.96
CA THR A 382 3.01 26.35 17.68
C THR A 382 2.00 27.00 16.73
N ASN A 383 1.93 26.51 15.49
CA ASN A 383 0.89 26.91 14.52
C ASN A 383 -0.54 26.64 15.04
N THR A 384 -0.76 25.53 15.74
CA THR A 384 -2.06 25.24 16.38
C THR A 384 -2.41 26.28 17.45
N CYS A 385 -1.42 26.82 18.18
CA CYS A 385 -1.65 27.92 19.13
C CYS A 385 -2.11 29.18 18.38
N ALA A 386 -1.41 29.56 17.31
CA ALA A 386 -1.76 30.75 16.52
C ALA A 386 -3.16 30.65 15.90
N ALA A 387 -3.52 29.50 15.30
CA ALA A 387 -4.83 29.32 14.69
C ALA A 387 -5.99 29.36 15.72
N ASN A 388 -5.79 28.78 16.91
CA ASN A 388 -6.78 28.85 17.98
C ASN A 388 -6.92 30.28 18.55
N ALA A 389 -5.81 31.02 18.70
CA ALA A 389 -5.84 32.41 19.14
C ALA A 389 -6.58 33.33 18.15
N LEU A 390 -6.46 33.05 16.85
CA LEU A 390 -7.17 33.75 15.77
C LEU A 390 -8.64 33.33 15.62
N GLY A 391 -9.11 32.31 16.38
CA GLY A 391 -10.47 31.79 16.25
C GLY A 391 -10.75 31.08 14.92
N MET A 392 -9.71 30.56 14.26
CA MET A 392 -9.83 29.87 12.96
C MET A 392 -10.41 28.45 13.07
N ILE A 393 -10.37 27.86 14.27
CA ILE A 393 -10.70 26.45 14.51
C ILE A 393 -12.08 26.34 15.17
N SER A 394 -12.97 25.53 14.59
CA SER A 394 -14.30 25.25 15.16
C SER A 394 -14.23 24.31 16.36
N ARG A 395 -15.23 24.34 17.24
CA ARG A 395 -15.25 23.52 18.48
C ARG A 395 -15.22 22.01 18.23
N ASP A 396 -15.79 21.56 17.12
CA ASP A 396 -15.87 20.15 16.77
C ASP A 396 -14.64 19.65 15.98
N ASP A 397 -13.69 20.54 15.68
CA ASP A 397 -12.47 20.21 14.94
C ASP A 397 -11.41 19.56 15.85
N TYR A 398 -10.66 18.61 15.31
CA TYR A 398 -9.60 17.90 16.03
C TYR A 398 -8.50 18.83 16.57
N ALA A 399 -8.20 19.94 15.90
CA ALA A 399 -7.19 20.91 16.31
C ALA A 399 -7.70 21.93 17.34
N PHE A 400 -8.98 21.85 17.76
CA PHE A 400 -9.54 22.76 18.73
C PHE A 400 -8.85 22.61 20.08
N ALA A 401 -8.47 23.73 20.66
CA ALA A 401 -7.74 23.79 21.92
C ALA A 401 -8.28 24.91 22.81
N ASN A 402 -7.69 25.11 23.98
CA ASN A 402 -8.07 26.21 24.86
C ASN A 402 -7.68 27.55 24.19
N GLN A 403 -8.69 28.30 23.75
CA GLN A 403 -8.48 29.59 23.08
C GLN A 403 -7.91 30.67 24.00
N GLU A 404 -8.15 30.60 25.30
CA GLU A 404 -7.56 31.53 26.28
C GLU A 404 -6.06 31.27 26.43
N SER A 405 -5.66 30.02 26.63
CA SER A 405 -4.24 29.61 26.65
C SER A 405 -3.52 29.97 25.35
N ALA A 406 -4.19 29.77 24.20
CA ALA A 406 -3.67 30.17 22.91
C ALA A 406 -3.44 31.68 22.80
N LYS A 407 -4.39 32.50 23.27
CA LYS A 407 -4.26 33.97 23.29
C LYS A 407 -3.14 34.42 24.22
N ILE A 408 -3.04 33.86 25.42
CA ILE A 408 -1.94 34.14 26.36
C ILE A 408 -0.59 33.87 25.69
N ALA A 409 -0.43 32.70 25.06
CA ALA A 409 0.81 32.35 24.36
C ALA A 409 1.15 33.35 23.25
N MET A 410 0.17 33.75 22.45
CA MET A 410 0.35 34.72 21.38
C MET A 410 0.64 36.14 21.91
N GLU A 411 0.02 36.55 23.01
CA GLU A 411 0.31 37.84 23.66
C GLU A 411 1.73 37.89 24.22
N MET A 412 2.21 36.80 24.83
CA MET A 412 3.59 36.69 25.30
C MET A 412 4.58 36.76 24.13
N LEU A 413 4.29 36.05 23.03
CA LEU A 413 5.08 36.15 21.80
C LEU A 413 5.03 37.57 21.21
N GLY A 414 3.86 38.20 21.16
CA GLY A 414 3.67 39.57 20.68
C GLY A 414 4.50 40.58 21.47
N LYS A 415 4.53 40.47 22.81
CA LYS A 415 5.40 41.29 23.68
C LYS A 415 6.88 41.15 23.32
N MET A 416 7.34 39.92 23.03
CA MET A 416 8.72 39.66 22.59
C MET A 416 9.02 40.26 21.21
N LEU A 417 8.02 40.36 20.33
CA LEU A 417 8.12 40.88 18.97
C LEU A 417 7.75 42.38 18.85
N HIS A 418 7.35 43.02 19.94
CA HIS A 418 6.80 44.38 19.96
C HIS A 418 5.56 44.59 19.06
N VAL A 419 4.68 43.60 18.98
CA VAL A 419 3.39 43.64 18.25
C VAL A 419 2.26 43.08 19.11
N SER A 420 1.00 43.22 18.69
CA SER A 420 -0.13 42.57 19.36
C SER A 420 -0.07 41.05 19.23
N GLY A 421 -0.71 40.32 20.15
CA GLY A 421 -0.80 38.86 20.05
C GLY A 421 -1.47 38.38 18.75
N THR A 422 -2.49 39.09 18.28
CA THR A 422 -3.17 38.81 17.01
C THR A 422 -2.24 38.97 15.81
N GLU A 423 -1.43 40.03 15.78
CA GLU A 423 -0.42 40.24 14.73
C GLU A 423 0.66 39.14 14.77
N ALA A 424 1.15 38.79 15.96
CA ALA A 424 2.09 37.69 16.13
C ALA A 424 1.51 36.37 15.60
N ALA A 425 0.26 36.05 15.96
CA ALA A 425 -0.42 34.85 15.49
C ALA A 425 -0.56 34.82 13.95
N MET A 426 -0.94 35.95 13.34
CA MET A 426 -1.03 36.06 11.89
C MET A 426 0.33 35.87 11.23
N SER A 427 1.40 36.47 11.78
CA SER A 427 2.76 36.28 11.28
C SER A 427 3.24 34.83 11.40
N VAL A 428 2.87 34.10 12.45
CA VAL A 428 3.15 32.65 12.57
C VAL A 428 2.53 31.89 11.40
N ILE A 429 1.21 32.05 11.18
CA ILE A 429 0.48 31.35 10.12
C ILE A 429 0.99 31.73 8.73
N GLN A 430 1.30 33.00 8.50
CA GLN A 430 1.89 33.50 7.24
C GLN A 430 3.24 32.85 6.95
N THR A 431 4.15 32.87 7.92
CA THR A 431 5.50 32.30 7.77
C THR A 431 5.43 30.79 7.58
N ALA A 432 4.55 30.08 8.29
CA ALA A 432 4.35 28.65 8.12
C ALA A 432 3.78 28.28 6.74
N SER A 433 2.84 29.08 6.22
CA SER A 433 2.17 28.84 4.94
C SER A 433 3.05 29.12 3.73
N PHE A 434 4.12 29.90 3.89
CA PHE A 434 5.00 30.30 2.79
C PHE A 434 5.62 29.11 2.03
N GLU A 435 6.21 28.14 2.73
CA GLU A 435 6.83 26.99 2.06
C GLU A 435 5.80 26.05 1.41
N ILE A 436 4.60 25.96 1.99
CA ILE A 436 3.48 25.21 1.41
C ILE A 436 3.06 25.88 0.09
N THR A 437 2.74 27.18 0.11
CA THR A 437 2.29 27.92 -1.08
C THR A 437 3.34 27.92 -2.21
N LYS A 438 4.62 28.05 -1.86
CA LYS A 438 5.75 27.95 -2.80
C LYS A 438 5.82 26.55 -3.45
N THR A 439 5.64 25.50 -2.66
CA THR A 439 5.66 24.12 -3.15
C THR A 439 4.46 23.82 -4.06
N ILE A 440 3.26 24.22 -3.66
CA ILE A 440 2.05 24.10 -4.49
C ILE A 440 2.25 24.87 -5.80
N SER A 441 2.79 26.08 -5.76
CA SER A 441 3.04 26.87 -6.98
C SER A 441 4.01 26.18 -7.95
N LYS A 442 5.05 25.51 -7.44
CA LYS A 442 5.96 24.69 -8.26
C LYS A 442 5.23 23.50 -8.89
N ILE A 443 4.45 22.76 -8.09
CA ILE A 443 3.64 21.63 -8.55
C ILE A 443 2.68 22.07 -9.67
N MET A 444 1.97 23.18 -9.48
CA MET A 444 1.04 23.69 -10.50
C MET A 444 1.75 23.96 -11.84
N LYS A 445 2.96 24.50 -11.80
CA LYS A 445 3.77 24.74 -13.00
C LYS A 445 4.28 23.43 -13.62
N GLU A 446 4.80 22.53 -12.80
CA GLU A 446 5.33 21.22 -13.21
C GLU A 446 4.28 20.38 -13.94
N PHE A 447 3.07 20.29 -13.37
CA PHE A 447 1.98 19.45 -13.90
C PHE A 447 1.00 20.19 -14.82
N ARG A 448 1.26 21.48 -15.08
CA ARG A 448 0.43 22.38 -15.91
C ARG A 448 -1.03 22.43 -15.43
N LEU A 449 -1.22 22.57 -14.12
CA LEU A 449 -2.53 22.64 -13.49
C LEU A 449 -3.07 24.08 -13.50
N GLU A 450 -4.35 24.23 -13.84
CA GLU A 450 -5.03 25.51 -13.86
C GLU A 450 -5.70 25.80 -12.50
N LYS A 451 -5.49 27.00 -11.94
CA LYS A 451 -6.07 27.41 -10.65
C LYS A 451 -7.60 27.25 -10.59
N GLY A 452 -8.32 27.67 -11.64
CA GLY A 452 -9.79 27.60 -11.68
C GLY A 452 -10.36 26.18 -11.75
N ARG A 453 -9.53 25.17 -12.04
CA ARG A 453 -9.93 23.76 -12.19
C ARG A 453 -9.25 22.83 -11.18
N THR A 454 -8.47 23.38 -10.27
CA THR A 454 -7.70 22.62 -9.28
C THR A 454 -8.08 23.10 -7.89
N GLN A 455 -8.51 22.18 -7.03
CA GLN A 455 -8.80 22.50 -5.63
C GLN A 455 -7.69 22.02 -4.70
N ILE A 456 -7.50 22.71 -3.58
CA ILE A 456 -6.66 22.21 -2.48
C ILE A 456 -7.52 21.32 -1.58
N VAL A 457 -6.98 20.17 -1.17
CA VAL A 457 -7.69 19.22 -0.32
C VAL A 457 -6.93 19.03 0.96
N GLY A 458 -7.51 19.45 2.08
CA GLY A 458 -6.86 19.35 3.39
C GLY A 458 -7.12 18.01 4.05
N GLY A 459 -6.07 17.35 4.50
CA GLY A 459 -6.13 16.13 5.33
C GLY A 459 -5.23 16.24 6.55
N GLY A 460 -5.33 15.28 7.47
CA GLY A 460 -4.57 15.28 8.72
C GLY A 460 -5.19 16.16 9.81
N GLY A 461 -4.79 15.89 11.06
CA GLY A 461 -5.36 16.59 12.22
C GLY A 461 -5.02 18.09 12.30
N GLY A 462 -4.05 18.56 11.51
CA GLY A 462 -3.70 19.98 11.38
C GLY A 462 -4.27 20.66 10.14
N ALA A 463 -5.15 20.01 9.36
CA ALA A 463 -5.62 20.54 8.08
C ALA A 463 -6.20 21.95 8.22
N THR A 464 -7.10 22.14 9.18
CA THR A 464 -7.79 23.41 9.46
C THR A 464 -6.83 24.52 9.91
N VAL A 465 -5.65 24.18 10.43
CA VAL A 465 -4.64 25.13 10.90
C VAL A 465 -4.00 25.90 9.73
N LEU A 466 -3.66 25.23 8.62
CA LEU A 466 -2.87 25.83 7.53
C LEU A 466 -3.59 25.85 6.17
N VAL A 467 -4.39 24.84 5.84
CA VAL A 467 -4.97 24.67 4.50
C VAL A 467 -5.90 25.83 4.11
N PRO A 468 -6.85 26.29 4.96
CA PRO A 468 -7.71 27.42 4.61
C PRO A 468 -6.92 28.70 4.30
N PHE A 469 -5.85 28.96 5.06
CA PHE A 469 -5.01 30.13 4.85
C PHE A 469 -4.21 30.04 3.56
N VAL A 470 -3.57 28.89 3.31
CA VAL A 470 -2.84 28.60 2.07
C VAL A 470 -3.76 28.78 0.85
N ALA A 471 -4.97 28.23 0.88
CA ALA A 471 -5.93 28.36 -0.21
C ALA A 471 -6.34 29.81 -0.46
N LYS A 472 -6.63 30.56 0.61
CA LYS A 472 -6.95 32.00 0.54
C LYS A 472 -5.80 32.78 -0.08
N GLN A 473 -4.56 32.54 0.34
CA GLN A 473 -3.37 33.23 -0.17
C GLN A 473 -3.12 32.93 -1.65
N MET A 474 -3.42 31.72 -2.11
CA MET A 474 -3.23 31.31 -3.50
C MET A 474 -4.38 31.70 -4.44
N GLY A 475 -5.52 32.12 -3.88
CA GLY A 475 -6.76 32.36 -4.62
C GLY A 475 -7.34 31.08 -5.21
N MET A 476 -7.29 29.98 -4.47
CA MET A 476 -7.77 28.65 -4.89
C MET A 476 -8.93 28.20 -4.00
N SER A 477 -9.84 27.39 -4.56
CA SER A 477 -10.84 26.69 -3.76
C SER A 477 -10.17 25.62 -2.91
N TYR A 478 -10.77 25.34 -1.74
CA TYR A 478 -10.34 24.22 -0.92
C TYR A 478 -11.51 23.43 -0.37
N LYS A 479 -11.23 22.18 0.00
CA LYS A 479 -12.13 21.31 0.75
C LYS A 479 -11.34 20.57 1.81
N LEU A 480 -11.87 20.51 3.03
CA LEU A 480 -11.31 19.64 4.07
C LEU A 480 -11.92 18.24 3.92
N ALA A 481 -11.09 17.21 4.06
CA ALA A 481 -11.55 15.84 4.08
C ALA A 481 -12.45 15.60 5.30
N GLU A 482 -13.52 14.83 5.12
CA GLU A 482 -14.30 14.34 6.25
C GLU A 482 -13.45 13.40 7.08
N HIS A 483 -13.49 13.53 8.40
CA HIS A 483 -12.61 12.80 9.32
C HIS A 483 -11.11 12.94 8.96
N ALA A 484 -10.70 14.16 8.58
CA ALA A 484 -9.32 14.48 8.19
C ALA A 484 -8.27 13.95 9.19
N GLU A 485 -8.60 13.90 10.48
CA GLU A 485 -7.71 13.42 11.53
C GLU A 485 -7.36 11.94 11.44
N VAL A 486 -8.19 11.10 10.79
CA VAL A 486 -7.98 9.66 10.60
C VAL A 486 -8.01 9.25 9.11
N ILE A 487 -7.81 10.21 8.19
CA ILE A 487 -7.93 9.98 6.74
C ILE A 487 -6.98 8.91 6.21
N SER A 488 -5.77 8.79 6.78
CA SER A 488 -4.83 7.72 6.46
C SER A 488 -5.41 6.35 6.82
N SER A 489 -5.90 6.17 8.04
CA SER A 489 -6.54 4.93 8.51
C SER A 489 -7.75 4.53 7.64
N ILE A 490 -8.53 5.51 7.17
CA ILE A 490 -9.62 5.29 6.21
C ILE A 490 -9.06 4.73 4.90
N GLY A 491 -8.03 5.37 4.34
CA GLY A 491 -7.36 4.90 3.14
C GLY A 491 -6.89 3.46 3.29
N VAL A 492 -6.15 3.17 4.36
CA VAL A 492 -5.67 1.82 4.71
C VAL A 492 -6.81 0.80 4.77
N ALA A 493 -7.94 1.11 5.42
CA ALA A 493 -9.07 0.19 5.53
C ALA A 493 -9.77 -0.05 4.17
N SER A 494 -9.82 0.98 3.33
CA SER A 494 -10.55 0.97 2.05
C SER A 494 -9.74 0.45 0.86
N SER A 495 -8.42 0.42 0.97
CA SER A 495 -7.53 0.04 -0.13
C SER A 495 -7.76 -1.39 -0.62
N MET A 496 -7.55 -1.55 -1.92
CA MET A 496 -7.62 -2.82 -2.65
C MET A 496 -6.22 -3.41 -2.84
N LEU A 497 -6.16 -4.72 -3.12
CA LEU A 497 -4.92 -5.33 -3.61
C LEU A 497 -4.55 -4.64 -4.93
N GLN A 498 -3.26 -4.34 -5.08
CA GLN A 498 -2.74 -3.76 -6.30
C GLN A 498 -1.37 -4.35 -6.59
N GLU A 499 -1.13 -4.78 -7.82
CA GLU A 499 0.17 -5.26 -8.27
C GLU A 499 0.57 -4.61 -9.58
N GLU A 500 1.87 -4.58 -9.83
CA GLU A 500 2.43 -4.07 -11.07
C GLU A 500 3.64 -4.91 -11.49
N ILE A 501 3.75 -5.16 -12.79
CA ILE A 501 4.91 -5.78 -13.43
C ILE A 501 5.39 -4.85 -14.53
N GLU A 502 6.68 -4.55 -14.51
CA GLU A 502 7.35 -3.75 -15.55
C GLU A 502 8.39 -4.61 -16.27
N VAL A 503 8.35 -4.59 -17.60
CA VAL A 503 9.31 -5.31 -18.45
C VAL A 503 9.81 -4.38 -19.55
N THR A 504 11.13 -4.33 -19.73
CA THR A 504 11.74 -3.58 -20.83
C THR A 504 11.49 -4.29 -22.16
N THR A 505 10.85 -3.62 -23.11
CA THR A 505 10.59 -4.10 -24.47
C THR A 505 10.45 -2.94 -25.44
N VAL A 506 11.00 -3.07 -26.65
CA VAL A 506 10.93 -2.01 -27.68
C VAL A 506 9.61 -2.10 -28.46
N ASN A 507 9.05 -3.30 -28.59
CA ASN A 507 7.79 -3.53 -29.30
C ASN A 507 7.02 -4.70 -28.65
N PRO A 508 6.07 -4.44 -27.74
CA PRO A 508 5.35 -5.49 -27.05
C PRO A 508 4.45 -6.27 -28.02
N THR A 509 4.66 -7.57 -28.12
CA THR A 509 3.79 -8.46 -28.91
C THR A 509 2.50 -8.79 -28.13
N PRO A 510 1.37 -9.07 -28.81
CA PRO A 510 0.15 -9.52 -28.14
C PRO A 510 0.38 -10.72 -27.21
N LYS A 511 1.20 -11.68 -27.63
CA LYS A 511 1.57 -12.84 -26.81
C LYS A 511 2.25 -12.44 -25.51
N GLN A 512 3.23 -11.53 -25.55
CA GLN A 512 3.92 -11.04 -24.36
C GLN A 512 2.97 -10.32 -23.39
N ILE A 513 2.02 -9.53 -23.90
CA ILE A 513 1.00 -8.87 -23.08
C ILE A 513 0.13 -9.92 -22.39
N THR A 514 -0.37 -10.91 -23.14
CA THR A 514 -1.18 -12.00 -22.60
C THR A 514 -0.44 -12.82 -21.54
N ASP A 515 0.83 -13.14 -21.76
CA ASP A 515 1.64 -13.89 -20.80
C ASP A 515 1.88 -13.08 -19.51
N LEU A 516 2.08 -11.77 -19.61
CA LEU A 516 2.17 -10.87 -18.45
C LEU A 516 0.83 -10.69 -17.73
N HIS A 517 -0.29 -10.65 -18.45
CA HIS A 517 -1.62 -10.64 -17.86
C HIS A 517 -1.88 -11.91 -17.06
N ARG A 518 -1.53 -13.09 -17.60
CA ARG A 518 -1.61 -14.36 -16.85
C ARG A 518 -0.72 -14.33 -15.61
N LYS A 519 0.53 -13.89 -15.77
CA LYS A 519 1.49 -13.80 -14.65
C LYS A 519 0.98 -12.90 -13.52
N ILE A 520 0.54 -11.68 -13.81
CA ILE A 520 0.06 -10.76 -12.78
C ILE A 520 -1.23 -11.25 -12.13
N HIS A 521 -2.10 -11.89 -12.89
CA HIS A 521 -3.34 -12.48 -12.37
C HIS A 521 -3.05 -13.58 -11.35
N THR A 522 -2.11 -14.49 -11.65
CA THR A 522 -1.64 -15.51 -10.70
C THR A 522 -1.09 -14.87 -9.43
N VAL A 523 -0.25 -13.84 -9.55
CA VAL A 523 0.32 -13.11 -8.40
C VAL A 523 -0.79 -12.47 -7.54
N MET A 524 -1.82 -11.89 -8.16
CA MET A 524 -2.95 -11.30 -7.44
C MET A 524 -3.69 -12.35 -6.60
N ILE A 525 -3.94 -13.53 -7.17
CA ILE A 525 -4.62 -14.64 -6.47
C ILE A 525 -3.75 -15.19 -5.33
N GLU A 526 -2.45 -15.36 -5.55
CA GLU A 526 -1.49 -15.78 -4.50
C GLU A 526 -1.46 -14.78 -3.33
N ARG A 527 -1.70 -13.50 -3.60
CA ARG A 527 -1.81 -12.45 -2.58
C ARG A 527 -3.19 -12.34 -1.94
N GLY A 528 -4.13 -13.22 -2.28
CA GLY A 528 -5.46 -13.29 -1.68
C GLY A 528 -6.54 -12.47 -2.38
N ALA A 529 -6.34 -12.09 -3.65
CA ALA A 529 -7.38 -11.44 -4.44
C ALA A 529 -8.46 -12.44 -4.87
N VAL A 530 -9.72 -12.01 -4.82
CA VAL A 530 -10.84 -12.75 -5.40
C VAL A 530 -10.69 -12.73 -6.93
N PRO A 531 -10.55 -13.88 -7.61
CA PRO A 531 -10.25 -13.95 -9.04
C PRO A 531 -11.14 -13.07 -9.94
N GLU A 532 -12.45 -13.09 -9.72
CA GLU A 532 -13.45 -12.38 -10.54
C GLU A 532 -13.46 -10.87 -10.27
N SER A 533 -12.81 -10.42 -9.19
CA SER A 533 -12.61 -9.00 -8.90
C SER A 533 -11.37 -8.42 -9.57
N ILE A 534 -10.51 -9.25 -10.16
CA ILE A 534 -9.23 -8.82 -10.71
C ILE A 534 -9.46 -8.08 -12.03
N ILE A 535 -9.01 -6.83 -12.07
CA ILE A 535 -9.00 -6.00 -13.28
C ILE A 535 -7.54 -5.75 -13.65
N VAL A 536 -7.15 -6.14 -14.87
CA VAL A 536 -5.79 -5.99 -15.39
C VAL A 536 -5.77 -4.93 -16.49
N ASN A 537 -4.79 -4.02 -16.43
CA ASN A 537 -4.55 -2.98 -17.43
C ASN A 537 -3.09 -3.02 -17.88
N SER A 538 -2.85 -2.85 -19.19
CA SER A 538 -1.51 -2.71 -19.76
C SER A 538 -1.29 -1.34 -20.39
N GLU A 539 -0.08 -0.79 -20.21
CA GLU A 539 0.37 0.48 -20.77
C GLU A 539 1.78 0.32 -21.37
N PHE A 540 1.98 0.79 -22.60
CA PHE A 540 3.31 0.87 -23.20
C PHE A 540 3.87 2.29 -23.12
N VAL A 541 4.94 2.46 -22.35
CA VAL A 541 5.66 3.73 -22.19
C VAL A 541 6.81 3.77 -23.20
N SER A 542 6.51 4.26 -24.40
CA SER A 542 7.42 4.24 -25.56
C SER A 542 8.76 4.92 -25.29
N GLU A 543 8.75 6.08 -24.61
CA GLU A 543 9.95 6.85 -24.24
C GLU A 543 10.95 6.04 -23.40
N LYS A 544 10.47 5.03 -22.68
CA LYS A 544 11.28 4.16 -21.81
C LYS A 544 11.43 2.75 -22.35
N SER A 545 10.84 2.44 -23.52
CA SER A 545 10.74 1.07 -24.03
C SER A 545 10.27 0.10 -22.95
N LEU A 546 9.15 0.44 -22.30
CA LEU A 546 8.68 -0.24 -21.10
C LEU A 546 7.21 -0.66 -21.27
N LEU A 547 6.93 -1.94 -21.13
CA LEU A 547 5.58 -2.45 -20.97
C LEU A 547 5.28 -2.57 -19.48
N ARG A 548 4.22 -1.91 -19.03
CA ARG A 548 3.71 -1.98 -17.67
C ARG A 548 2.37 -2.68 -17.69
N VAL A 549 2.23 -3.69 -16.82
CA VAL A 549 0.96 -4.35 -16.56
C VAL A 549 0.62 -4.14 -15.09
N SER A 550 -0.58 -3.64 -14.81
CA SER A 550 -1.07 -3.36 -13.47
C SER A 550 -2.37 -4.10 -13.22
N ALA A 551 -2.59 -4.55 -11.99
CA ALA A 551 -3.81 -5.24 -11.60
C ALA A 551 -4.34 -4.70 -10.27
N ILE A 552 -5.66 -4.63 -10.13
CA ILE A 552 -6.36 -4.33 -8.87
C ILE A 552 -7.37 -5.43 -8.56
N GLY A 553 -7.65 -5.67 -7.27
CA GLY A 553 -8.61 -6.69 -6.84
C GLY A 553 -9.03 -6.58 -5.38
N ASN A 554 -10.16 -7.18 -5.04
CA ASN A 554 -10.67 -7.24 -3.67
C ASN A 554 -10.01 -8.38 -2.89
N VAL A 555 -9.74 -8.15 -1.60
CA VAL A 555 -9.23 -9.19 -0.68
C VAL A 555 -10.37 -10.08 -0.19
N GLU A 556 -10.14 -11.39 -0.12
CA GLU A 556 -11.08 -12.38 0.41
C GLU A 556 -10.84 -12.71 1.90
N LEU A 557 -11.92 -13.10 2.59
CA LEU A 557 -12.02 -13.35 4.03
C LEU A 557 -11.28 -14.60 4.58
N ASP A 558 -11.17 -15.67 3.80
CA ASP A 558 -10.82 -17.01 4.32
C ASP A 558 -9.36 -17.41 4.03
N SER A 559 -8.38 -16.54 4.32
CA SER A 559 -6.99 -16.78 3.88
C SER A 559 -6.06 -17.38 4.95
N ALA A 560 -6.44 -17.41 6.23
CA ALA A 560 -5.55 -17.93 7.27
C ALA A 560 -5.25 -19.43 7.10
N ASP A 561 -6.23 -20.24 6.65
CA ASP A 561 -6.04 -21.68 6.39
C ASP A 561 -5.80 -22.01 4.90
N ASN A 562 -6.28 -21.18 3.96
CA ASN A 562 -6.25 -21.51 2.52
C ASN A 562 -5.02 -21.01 1.75
N ALA A 563 -4.26 -20.04 2.27
CA ALA A 563 -3.06 -19.56 1.58
C ALA A 563 -1.96 -20.66 1.45
N ARG A 564 -2.10 -21.79 2.15
CA ARG A 564 -1.09 -22.86 2.16
C ARG A 564 -1.43 -24.10 1.33
N ASN A 565 -2.68 -24.30 0.89
CA ASN A 565 -3.07 -25.53 0.18
C ASN A 565 -3.81 -25.22 -1.13
N VAL A 566 -3.05 -25.07 -2.23
CA VAL A 566 -3.62 -25.24 -3.58
C VAL A 566 -4.08 -26.69 -3.69
N PHE A 567 -5.35 -26.91 -4.04
CA PHE A 567 -5.90 -28.25 -4.17
C PHE A 567 -5.18 -28.98 -5.30
N THR A 568 -4.68 -30.19 -5.01
CA THR A 568 -4.31 -31.12 -6.07
C THR A 568 -5.58 -31.55 -6.81
N GLN A 569 -5.41 -32.17 -7.98
CA GLN A 569 -6.56 -32.70 -8.72
C GLN A 569 -7.33 -33.75 -7.89
N GLU A 570 -6.63 -34.54 -7.07
CA GLU A 570 -7.24 -35.53 -6.17
C GLU A 570 -8.05 -34.86 -5.04
N ASP A 571 -7.52 -33.79 -4.44
CA ASP A 571 -8.24 -33.01 -3.42
C ASP A 571 -9.51 -32.39 -4.01
N ALA A 572 -9.42 -31.87 -5.24
CA ALA A 572 -10.54 -31.24 -5.94
C ALA A 572 -11.64 -32.24 -6.30
N ILE A 573 -11.27 -33.46 -6.74
CA ILE A 573 -12.22 -34.56 -7.00
C ILE A 573 -12.92 -34.98 -5.69
N THR A 574 -12.16 -35.15 -4.61
CA THR A 574 -12.71 -35.52 -3.30
C THR A 574 -13.74 -34.48 -2.84
N ARG A 575 -13.41 -33.20 -2.96
CA ARG A 575 -14.31 -32.11 -2.63
C ARG A 575 -15.54 -32.06 -3.53
N ALA A 576 -15.38 -32.33 -4.82
CA ALA A 576 -16.50 -32.42 -5.75
C ALA A 576 -17.44 -33.58 -5.38
N SER A 577 -16.92 -34.69 -4.88
CA SER A 577 -17.70 -35.84 -4.41
C SER A 577 -18.57 -35.52 -3.21
N GLU A 578 -17.99 -34.84 -2.22
CA GLU A 578 -18.73 -34.35 -1.05
C GLU A 578 -19.89 -33.42 -1.46
N ILE A 579 -19.67 -32.55 -2.44
CA ILE A 579 -20.67 -31.57 -2.89
C ILE A 579 -21.74 -32.23 -3.77
N PHE A 580 -21.34 -33.13 -4.66
CA PHE A 580 -22.29 -33.84 -5.53
C PHE A 580 -23.09 -34.92 -4.78
N ASP A 581 -22.60 -35.39 -3.63
CA ASP A 581 -23.08 -36.57 -2.92
C ASP A 581 -23.05 -37.80 -3.86
N ALA A 582 -21.89 -38.03 -4.49
CA ALA A 582 -21.69 -39.07 -5.49
C ALA A 582 -20.27 -39.66 -5.41
N ASP A 583 -20.13 -40.96 -5.69
CA ASP A 583 -18.82 -41.62 -5.70
C ASP A 583 -17.84 -40.93 -6.67
N ASN A 584 -16.56 -40.86 -6.30
CA ASN A 584 -15.49 -40.26 -7.11
C ASN A 584 -15.48 -40.78 -8.57
N GLU A 585 -15.82 -42.06 -8.78
CA GLU A 585 -15.87 -42.69 -10.11
C GLU A 585 -16.94 -42.09 -11.06
N ARG A 586 -17.94 -41.39 -10.51
CA ARG A 586 -19.03 -40.75 -11.27
C ARG A 586 -18.79 -39.27 -11.54
N ILE A 587 -17.62 -38.76 -11.14
CA ILE A 587 -17.25 -37.36 -11.28
C ILE A 587 -16.21 -37.27 -12.38
N LYS A 588 -16.54 -36.48 -13.41
CA LYS A 588 -15.65 -36.25 -14.53
C LYS A 588 -15.19 -34.80 -14.52
N GLU A 589 -13.88 -34.58 -14.62
CA GLU A 589 -13.34 -33.26 -14.94
C GLU A 589 -13.71 -32.91 -16.38
N ALA A 590 -14.57 -31.91 -16.55
CA ALA A 590 -15.02 -31.44 -17.85
C ALA A 590 -14.13 -30.31 -18.40
N PHE A 591 -13.49 -29.54 -17.52
CA PHE A 591 -12.61 -28.44 -17.89
C PHE A 591 -11.72 -28.05 -16.70
N LYS A 592 -10.54 -27.49 -16.99
CA LYS A 592 -9.60 -27.02 -15.97
C LYS A 592 -8.81 -25.82 -16.48
N THR A 593 -8.51 -24.91 -15.56
CA THR A 593 -7.54 -23.83 -15.76
C THR A 593 -6.55 -23.80 -14.59
N ASP A 594 -5.62 -22.85 -14.59
CA ASP A 594 -4.70 -22.60 -13.47
C ASP A 594 -5.45 -22.16 -12.19
N HIS A 595 -6.72 -21.79 -12.30
CA HIS A 595 -7.49 -21.17 -11.21
C HIS A 595 -8.83 -21.86 -10.92
N TYR A 596 -9.34 -22.69 -11.82
CA TYR A 596 -10.62 -23.37 -11.67
C TYR A 596 -10.57 -24.83 -12.08
N PHE A 597 -11.35 -25.65 -11.37
CA PHE A 597 -11.72 -27.00 -11.75
C PHE A 597 -13.21 -27.03 -12.10
N VAL A 598 -13.57 -27.64 -13.22
CA VAL A 598 -14.97 -27.85 -13.61
C VAL A 598 -15.25 -29.34 -13.63
N PHE A 599 -16.12 -29.77 -12.72
CA PHE A 599 -16.55 -31.15 -12.61
C PHE A 599 -18.00 -31.31 -13.07
N VAL A 600 -18.29 -32.48 -13.64
CA VAL A 600 -19.64 -32.88 -13.99
C VAL A 600 -19.98 -34.24 -13.39
N SER A 601 -21.25 -34.41 -13.02
CA SER A 601 -21.79 -35.68 -12.55
C SER A 601 -23.17 -35.94 -13.17
N GLU A 602 -23.34 -37.10 -13.78
CA GLU A 602 -24.61 -37.50 -14.40
C GLU A 602 -25.54 -38.14 -13.37
N ILE A 603 -26.78 -37.66 -13.29
CA ILE A 603 -27.82 -38.23 -12.43
C ILE A 603 -29.06 -38.61 -13.25
N THR A 604 -29.67 -39.75 -12.91
CA THR A 604 -30.95 -40.17 -13.49
C THR A 604 -32.06 -39.95 -12.47
N GLU A 605 -32.95 -38.98 -12.72
CA GLU A 605 -34.17 -38.81 -11.94
C GLU A 605 -35.26 -39.75 -12.49
N LYS A 606 -35.76 -40.65 -11.63
CA LYS A 606 -36.94 -41.49 -11.93
C LYS A 606 -38.19 -40.79 -11.40
N LYS A 607 -39.12 -40.41 -12.30
CA LYS A 607 -40.52 -40.12 -11.95
C LYS A 607 -41.41 -41.27 -12.43
N LEU A 608 -42.59 -41.43 -11.83
CA LEU A 608 -43.50 -42.60 -11.91
C LEU A 608 -43.63 -43.27 -13.29
N PHE A 609 -43.44 -42.56 -14.41
CA PHE A 609 -43.46 -43.11 -15.78
C PHE A 609 -42.36 -42.56 -16.73
N ASN A 610 -41.37 -41.81 -16.25
CA ASN A 610 -40.33 -41.22 -17.12
C ASN A 610 -38.95 -41.14 -16.44
N LYS A 611 -37.89 -41.48 -17.20
CA LYS A 611 -36.48 -41.29 -16.79
C LYS A 611 -35.94 -40.04 -17.46
N LYS A 612 -35.42 -39.08 -16.68
CA LYS A 612 -34.71 -37.91 -17.23
C LYS A 612 -33.28 -37.90 -16.71
N ASN A 613 -32.32 -37.89 -17.62
CA ASN A 613 -30.92 -37.68 -17.27
C ASN A 613 -30.65 -36.19 -17.13
N LYS A 614 -29.95 -35.80 -16.08
CA LYS A 614 -29.46 -34.44 -15.85
C LYS A 614 -27.98 -34.49 -15.58
N THR A 615 -27.27 -33.45 -16.00
CA THR A 615 -25.85 -33.30 -15.74
C THR A 615 -25.68 -32.19 -14.71
N ARG A 616 -25.20 -32.52 -13.52
CA ARG A 616 -24.82 -31.50 -12.54
C ARG A 616 -23.44 -30.96 -12.93
N VAL A 617 -23.26 -29.65 -12.83
CA VAL A 617 -21.97 -28.99 -13.11
C VAL A 617 -21.55 -28.26 -11.85
N LEU A 618 -20.31 -28.48 -11.43
CA LEU A 618 -19.69 -27.83 -10.28
C LEU A 618 -18.42 -27.14 -10.75
N VAL A 619 -18.28 -25.86 -10.42
CA VAL A 619 -17.05 -25.11 -10.59
C VAL A 619 -16.44 -24.92 -9.21
N LEU A 620 -15.25 -25.46 -9.02
CA LEU A 620 -14.40 -25.18 -7.87
C LEU A 620 -13.30 -24.20 -8.27
N ASP A 621 -12.92 -23.29 -7.39
CA ASP A 621 -11.64 -22.59 -7.55
C ASP A 621 -10.45 -23.50 -7.18
N LYS A 622 -9.22 -23.04 -7.41
CA LYS A 622 -7.99 -23.78 -7.11
C LYS A 622 -7.77 -24.09 -5.61
N TYR A 623 -8.65 -23.59 -4.74
CA TYR A 623 -8.64 -23.81 -3.30
C TYR A 623 -9.84 -24.65 -2.83
N GLY A 624 -10.58 -25.28 -3.76
CA GLY A 624 -11.67 -26.20 -3.47
C GLY A 624 -12.99 -25.53 -3.10
N ARG A 625 -13.16 -24.22 -3.33
CA ARG A 625 -14.40 -23.51 -3.02
C ARG A 625 -15.37 -23.55 -4.19
N GLN A 626 -16.64 -23.80 -3.91
CA GLN A 626 -17.70 -23.78 -4.90
C GLN A 626 -17.96 -22.35 -5.41
N ARG A 627 -17.68 -22.11 -6.69
CA ARG A 627 -17.98 -20.85 -7.38
C ARG A 627 -19.32 -20.87 -8.11
N LEU A 628 -19.67 -22.03 -8.67
CA LEU A 628 -20.92 -22.23 -9.39
C LEU A 628 -21.39 -23.67 -9.22
N PHE A 629 -22.69 -23.86 -9.05
CA PHE A 629 -23.31 -25.18 -9.05
C PHE A 629 -24.60 -25.15 -9.86
N LEU A 630 -24.59 -25.86 -10.99
CA LEU A 630 -25.76 -26.01 -11.87
C LEU A 630 -26.38 -27.39 -11.63
N LYS A 631 -27.68 -27.40 -11.31
CA LYS A 631 -28.42 -28.66 -11.09
C LYS A 631 -28.63 -29.44 -12.39
N ASN A 632 -28.64 -28.75 -13.53
CA ASN A 632 -28.76 -29.33 -14.86
C ASN A 632 -28.02 -28.45 -15.88
N GLY A 633 -26.69 -28.56 -15.95
CA GLY A 633 -25.87 -27.74 -16.82
C GLY A 633 -25.29 -28.50 -18.02
N LYS A 634 -24.94 -27.77 -19.08
CA LYS A 634 -24.10 -28.25 -20.19
C LYS A 634 -22.78 -27.48 -20.21
N VAL A 635 -21.67 -28.19 -20.40
CA VAL A 635 -20.31 -27.63 -20.52
C VAL A 635 -19.85 -27.77 -21.96
N ILE A 636 -19.37 -26.67 -22.56
CA ILE A 636 -18.86 -26.63 -23.93
C ILE A 636 -17.46 -26.02 -23.90
N SER A 637 -16.43 -26.80 -24.22
CA SER A 637 -15.03 -26.37 -24.18
C SER A 637 -14.43 -26.22 -25.58
N GLY A 638 -13.53 -25.24 -25.76
CA GLY A 638 -12.76 -25.05 -26.99
C GLY A 638 -13.36 -24.05 -28.00
N LYS A 639 -12.69 -23.87 -29.16
CA LYS A 639 -12.96 -22.78 -30.12
C LYS A 639 -14.31 -22.87 -30.85
N MET A 640 -14.92 -24.05 -30.96
CA MET A 640 -16.24 -24.25 -31.58
C MET A 640 -17.41 -23.91 -30.64
N SER A 641 -17.11 -23.43 -29.44
CA SER A 641 -18.08 -23.22 -28.37
C SER A 641 -19.12 -22.13 -28.67
N ILE A 642 -18.78 -21.12 -29.47
CA ILE A 642 -19.69 -20.01 -29.81
C ILE A 642 -20.80 -20.46 -30.76
N ASP A 643 -20.47 -21.23 -31.80
CA ASP A 643 -21.45 -21.72 -32.77
C ASP A 643 -22.39 -22.73 -32.11
N GLU A 644 -21.86 -23.57 -31.22
CA GLU A 644 -22.68 -24.49 -30.43
C GLU A 644 -23.57 -23.75 -29.42
N LEU A 645 -23.08 -22.69 -28.77
CA LEU A 645 -23.87 -21.80 -27.92
C LEU A 645 -25.02 -21.17 -28.72
N ALA A 646 -24.73 -20.62 -29.91
CA ALA A 646 -25.74 -20.01 -30.77
C ALA A 646 -26.84 -21.01 -31.13
N ASN A 647 -26.47 -22.22 -31.54
CA ASN A 647 -27.43 -23.29 -31.86
C ASN A 647 -28.32 -23.67 -30.66
N ILE A 648 -27.77 -23.71 -29.44
CA ILE A 648 -28.53 -24.06 -28.23
C ILE A 648 -29.51 -22.94 -27.85
N LEU A 649 -29.07 -21.69 -27.97
CA LEU A 649 -29.91 -20.53 -27.68
C LEU A 649 -31.01 -20.35 -28.73
N ASP A 650 -30.72 -20.58 -30.01
CA ASP A 650 -31.69 -20.49 -31.11
C ASP A 650 -32.73 -21.63 -31.09
N ALA A 651 -32.36 -22.82 -30.60
CA ALA A 651 -33.27 -23.97 -30.48
C ALA A 651 -34.34 -23.78 -29.39
N LYS A 652 -34.11 -22.92 -28.40
CA LYS A 652 -35.07 -22.59 -27.33
C LYS A 652 -35.82 -21.29 -27.68
N LYS A 653 -36.97 -21.41 -28.36
CA LYS A 653 -37.87 -20.27 -28.67
C LYS A 653 -38.61 -19.68 -27.45
N ASP A 654 -38.10 -19.87 -26.24
CA ASP A 654 -38.73 -19.36 -25.01
C ASP A 654 -38.48 -17.86 -24.84
N ILE A 655 -39.34 -17.16 -24.10
CA ILE A 655 -39.25 -15.70 -23.85
C ILE A 655 -38.01 -15.33 -23.01
N VAL A 656 -37.37 -16.30 -22.35
CA VAL A 656 -36.21 -16.09 -21.47
C VAL A 656 -35.09 -17.05 -21.85
N SER A 657 -33.93 -16.50 -22.23
CA SER A 657 -32.74 -17.28 -22.56
C SER A 657 -32.18 -18.02 -21.32
N PRO A 658 -31.59 -19.22 -21.48
CA PRO A 658 -30.93 -19.92 -20.37
C PRO A 658 -29.77 -19.11 -19.79
N GLN A 659 -29.43 -19.35 -18.53
CA GLN A 659 -28.28 -18.69 -17.89
C GLN A 659 -26.98 -19.23 -18.48
N VAL A 660 -26.10 -18.32 -18.89
CA VAL A 660 -24.83 -18.65 -19.53
C VAL A 660 -23.69 -18.07 -18.72
N TYR A 661 -22.66 -18.89 -18.52
CA TYR A 661 -21.43 -18.54 -17.84
C TYR A 661 -20.25 -18.85 -18.76
N LEU A 662 -19.18 -18.07 -18.69
CA LEU A 662 -17.93 -18.30 -19.41
C LEU A 662 -16.79 -18.45 -18.40
N ILE A 663 -16.02 -19.52 -18.51
CA ILE A 663 -14.79 -19.74 -17.78
C ILE A 663 -13.63 -19.60 -18.75
N ASN A 664 -12.64 -18.80 -18.37
CA ASN A 664 -11.34 -18.77 -19.03
C ASN A 664 -10.21 -18.93 -18.01
N ASP A 665 -8.96 -18.83 -18.49
CA ASP A 665 -7.77 -18.95 -17.65
C ASP A 665 -7.75 -18.00 -16.43
N LEU A 666 -8.46 -16.87 -16.51
CA LEU A 666 -8.42 -15.81 -15.50
C LEU A 666 -9.67 -15.80 -14.61
N LYS A 667 -10.86 -15.80 -15.21
CA LYS A 667 -12.11 -15.48 -14.52
C LYS A 667 -13.28 -16.37 -14.94
N LEU A 668 -14.22 -16.52 -14.01
CA LEU A 668 -15.58 -16.98 -14.25
C LEU A 668 -16.46 -15.74 -14.48
N LEU A 669 -17.15 -15.68 -15.62
CA LEU A 669 -18.07 -14.61 -16.01
C LEU A 669 -19.51 -15.12 -16.00
N ASP A 670 -20.41 -14.31 -15.47
CA ASP A 670 -21.85 -14.57 -15.40
C ASP A 670 -22.61 -13.62 -16.35
N PHE A 671 -23.28 -14.18 -17.36
CA PHE A 671 -24.11 -13.44 -18.31
C PHE A 671 -25.62 -13.58 -18.04
N SER A 672 -26.02 -14.11 -16.89
CA SER A 672 -27.44 -14.33 -16.52
C SER A 672 -28.29 -13.04 -16.46
N SER A 673 -27.66 -11.86 -16.42
CA SER A 673 -28.35 -10.57 -16.51
C SER A 673 -28.84 -10.22 -17.92
N LEU A 674 -28.33 -10.90 -18.95
CA LEU A 674 -28.74 -10.72 -20.34
C LEU A 674 -29.89 -11.67 -20.67
N ILE A 675 -30.96 -11.14 -21.26
CA ILE A 675 -32.20 -11.89 -21.51
C ILE A 675 -32.30 -12.33 -22.99
N SER A 676 -31.64 -11.60 -23.89
CA SER A 676 -31.63 -11.89 -25.33
C SER A 676 -30.49 -12.83 -25.72
N ALA A 677 -30.80 -13.88 -26.46
CA ALA A 677 -29.82 -14.79 -27.05
C ALA A 677 -28.74 -14.06 -27.86
N SER A 678 -29.13 -13.06 -28.65
CA SER A 678 -28.17 -12.25 -29.44
C SER A 678 -27.19 -11.48 -28.57
N GLN A 679 -27.66 -10.88 -27.47
CA GLN A 679 -26.82 -10.13 -26.54
C GLN A 679 -25.84 -11.05 -25.81
N ILE A 680 -26.28 -12.24 -25.41
CA ILE A 680 -25.42 -13.25 -24.78
C ILE A 680 -24.33 -13.70 -25.76
N ILE A 681 -24.70 -14.03 -27.00
CA ILE A 681 -23.75 -14.47 -28.04
C ILE A 681 -22.72 -13.39 -28.33
N ASP A 682 -23.14 -12.13 -28.46
CA ASP A 682 -22.23 -11.01 -28.75
C ASP A 682 -21.28 -10.75 -27.58
N ALA A 683 -21.77 -10.80 -26.34
CA ALA A 683 -20.95 -10.63 -25.13
C ALA A 683 -19.91 -11.76 -25.00
N VAL A 684 -20.31 -13.01 -25.24
CA VAL A 684 -19.40 -14.17 -25.23
C VAL A 684 -18.38 -14.04 -26.38
N LYS A 685 -18.79 -13.65 -27.59
CA LYS A 685 -17.87 -13.44 -28.73
C LYS A 685 -16.78 -12.42 -28.43
N GLN A 686 -17.11 -11.32 -27.76
CA GLN A 686 -16.13 -10.30 -27.39
C GLN A 686 -15.08 -10.82 -26.42
N GLU A 687 -15.46 -11.63 -25.44
CA GLU A 687 -14.51 -12.19 -24.47
C GLU A 687 -13.66 -13.33 -25.06
N VAL A 688 -14.16 -14.04 -26.07
CA VAL A 688 -13.49 -15.24 -26.64
C VAL A 688 -12.45 -14.90 -27.73
N GLN A 689 -12.47 -13.70 -28.32
CA GLN A 689 -11.69 -13.35 -29.53
C GLN A 689 -10.20 -13.73 -29.48
N ASP A 690 -9.56 -13.71 -28.30
CA ASP A 690 -8.12 -13.99 -28.14
C ASP A 690 -7.78 -15.16 -27.19
N LEU A 691 -8.78 -15.95 -26.76
CA LEU A 691 -8.61 -16.99 -25.75
C LEU A 691 -8.58 -18.40 -26.35
N GLN A 692 -7.58 -19.20 -25.96
CA GLN A 692 -7.44 -20.59 -26.43
C GLN A 692 -8.05 -21.62 -25.48
N ASN A 693 -8.10 -21.32 -24.18
CA ASN A 693 -8.60 -22.22 -23.14
C ASN A 693 -9.84 -21.61 -22.48
N ILE A 694 -11.02 -22.05 -22.93
CA ILE A 694 -12.32 -21.56 -22.46
C ILE A 694 -13.33 -22.70 -22.32
N ALA A 695 -14.28 -22.51 -21.41
CA ALA A 695 -15.50 -23.32 -21.32
C ALA A 695 -16.73 -22.44 -21.10
N ILE A 696 -17.80 -22.72 -21.83
CA ILE A 696 -19.12 -22.12 -21.65
C ILE A 696 -19.98 -23.08 -20.84
N LEU A 697 -20.59 -22.60 -19.76
CA LEU A 697 -21.52 -23.36 -18.93
C LEU A 697 -22.93 -22.80 -19.13
N ILE A 698 -23.89 -23.67 -19.42
CA ILE A 698 -25.28 -23.29 -19.70
C ILE A 698 -26.20 -24.00 -18.72
N ASP A 699 -27.05 -23.28 -17.99
CA ASP A 699 -28.10 -23.88 -17.15
C ASP A 699 -29.33 -24.24 -18.02
N LEU A 700 -29.73 -25.52 -18.04
CA LEU A 700 -30.65 -26.10 -19.05
C LEU A 700 -32.07 -26.39 -18.57
#